data_AF-A0A8C3PN64-F1
#
_entry.id   AF-A0A8C3PN64-F1
#
_cell.length_a   1.000
_cell.length_b   1.000
_cell.length_c   1.000
_cell.angle_alpha   90.00
_cell.angle_beta   90.00
_cell.angle_gamma   90.00
#
_symmetry.space_group_name_H-M   'P 1'
#
loop_
_entity.id
_entity.type
_entity.pdbx_description
1 polymer ?
#
loop_
_entity_poly.entity_id
_entity_poly.type
_entity_poly.pdbx_seq_one_letter_code
_entity_poly.pdbx_strand_id
1 'polypeptide(L)'
;MLALGMGEPGTPGCWRGLGRVSSRDGGRGHRRGRGHPGRRGLRAQGTPGPASVRAALPSLKMAAAPTRRALTQDGRGSRSPPHPSRPILPVPSLKMAAAGPASRRGGAGRGGAGRGGAGRGGRKRRREAQAEADRPGSSRPGTMDCYTANWNPLGEDAFYRKFELYTMEWNLKEDLRDCLVAAAPYGGPIALLKNNARKEKSPSARPLLEIYSASGLLLASIPWKSGQLVQLGWTASEDLLCIQEDGTVLIYNLFCEFKRHFSMGNEVLQNHVLEAKVFHTEYGTGVAILTRAYRFSLTTNIDDLKLRRMPEVPGLQKPPSCWAVLSQDRVTIVLLAVDQDLYLLDNTSCSVVTPPGMSPSAGAYLQMAVSFNYRCLALFTDTGYIWMGLATLKEKLCEFNSTIRSPPKQMVWCMRPRSRQRAVVVAWDRQLMVAGNSTECIQFVLDEDSYLVPEVDGVRILSRTSHEFLHEIPEASQEIFKIASMAPGALLLEAQKEYEKESQKADEYLREIKDQKLLPEAVSQCIEAAGYEHEPDTQKSLLRAASFGKCFIDKFPPEGFVRMCQDLRVLNAIRDYQIGIPLTFTQYKRLTIEVLLDRLVLRRLYPLAIRICEYLRLSEIQGVSRILAHWACYKVQQKDKSDEEVAHAINQKLGDTPGISYSEIAARAYDCGRTELAIKLLEYEPRSGEQVPLLLKMKRSKLALSKAIESGDTDLVYTVVLHLKNELNRGTFFMTLQNQPVALSLYRQFCKHQERETLKDLYNQDDNHQELGNFHVHSSYSEKRIEGRVGALQNAVDEYYKAKNEFAAKATEDQIKLLRLQRHLQEDFDKPYLDLSLHDTVYNLILDGHHKRAEQLYRDFKIPDKRYWWLKISALANRGDWEEMEKFSKSKKSPIGYLPFVEISVKHHNRYEAKKYAPRVTPEQRVKAFVLVGCVSSAPAPGQLGECGGSSGCVGQDRPQEQKLVPRAAWLGP
;
A
#
# COMPACT_ATOMS: atom_id res chain seq x y z
N MET A 1 13.59 36.84 -19.70
CA MET A 1 13.44 38.08 -18.90
C MET A 1 12.73 37.65 -17.62
N LEU A 2 13.24 37.90 -16.41
CA LEU A 2 13.58 39.20 -15.79
C LEU A 2 12.33 40.09 -15.63
N ALA A 3 11.93 40.53 -14.43
CA ALA A 3 12.51 40.28 -13.11
C ALA A 3 11.50 40.47 -11.94
N LEU A 4 11.89 39.94 -10.77
CA LEU A 4 11.75 40.44 -9.38
C LEU A 4 10.69 41.54 -9.08
N GLY A 5 9.96 41.49 -7.95
CA GLY A 5 9.96 40.52 -6.85
C GLY A 5 9.31 41.10 -5.56
N MET A 6 9.50 40.41 -4.43
CA MET A 6 9.47 40.91 -3.02
C MET A 6 8.36 41.88 -2.54
N GLY A 7 7.61 41.50 -1.49
CA GLY A 7 7.08 42.49 -0.51
C GLY A 7 5.65 42.31 0.01
N GLU A 8 5.51 41.62 1.14
CA GLU A 8 4.54 42.00 2.19
C GLU A 8 5.23 42.96 3.19
N PRO A 9 4.51 43.64 4.12
CA PRO A 9 3.10 44.03 4.15
C PRO A 9 2.91 45.55 4.32
N GLY A 10 1.68 46.08 4.27
CA GLY A 10 1.42 47.50 4.54
C GLY A 10 -0.05 47.94 4.64
N THR A 11 -0.61 47.92 5.85
CA THR A 11 -1.71 48.83 6.25
C THR A 11 -1.07 50.13 6.77
N PRO A 12 -1.67 51.33 6.61
CA PRO A 12 -3.01 51.63 7.15
C PRO A 12 -3.91 52.66 6.41
N GLY A 13 -5.22 52.55 6.64
CA GLY A 13 -6.04 53.68 7.14
C GLY A 13 -6.63 54.75 6.19
N CYS A 14 -7.92 55.02 6.43
CA CYS A 14 -8.51 56.38 6.58
C CYS A 14 -8.79 57.29 5.34
N TRP A 15 -10.07 57.39 4.91
CA TRP A 15 -11.05 58.46 5.26
C TRP A 15 -12.21 58.66 4.23
N ARG A 16 -13.25 59.43 4.64
CA ARG A 16 -14.49 59.83 3.91
C ARG A 16 -15.52 58.70 3.69
N GLY A 17 -16.81 58.79 4.03
CA GLY A 17 -17.54 59.73 4.91
C GLY A 17 -18.42 60.77 4.21
N LEU A 18 -19.76 60.66 4.32
CA LEU A 18 -20.80 61.73 4.36
C LEU A 18 -22.25 61.15 4.41
N GLY A 19 -23.22 61.95 4.92
CA GLY A 19 -24.66 61.58 5.10
C GLY A 19 -24.97 61.02 6.51
N ARG A 20 -25.75 61.61 7.43
CA ARG A 20 -27.03 62.38 7.44
C ARG A 20 -28.25 61.55 6.96
N VAL A 21 -29.40 61.48 7.67
CA VAL A 21 -29.88 62.23 8.87
C VAL A 21 -30.86 61.41 9.76
N SER A 22 -31.32 61.99 10.89
CA SER A 22 -32.26 61.50 11.94
C SER A 22 -33.62 60.94 11.44
N SER A 23 -34.46 60.20 12.21
CA SER A 23 -34.98 60.42 13.60
C SER A 23 -35.46 59.11 14.29
N ARG A 24 -35.41 58.94 15.63
CA ARG A 24 -36.44 59.24 16.68
C ARG A 24 -37.90 58.84 16.31
N ASP A 25 -38.73 58.27 17.19
CA ASP A 25 -38.66 58.09 18.66
C ASP A 25 -39.56 56.95 19.19
N GLY A 26 -39.36 56.48 20.45
CA GLY A 26 -40.28 55.73 21.37
C GLY A 26 -41.07 54.47 20.92
N GLY A 27 -41.54 53.56 21.80
CA GLY A 27 -41.24 53.35 23.23
C GLY A 27 -42.40 52.74 24.07
N ARG A 28 -42.19 51.54 24.66
CA ARG A 28 -43.07 50.83 25.67
C ARG A 28 -44.37 50.20 25.11
N GLY A 29 -44.94 49.11 25.68
CA GLY A 29 -44.46 48.17 26.72
C GLY A 29 -45.60 47.30 27.34
N HIS A 30 -45.25 46.36 28.26
CA HIS A 30 -46.16 45.55 29.14
C HIS A 30 -47.05 44.47 28.45
N ARG A 31 -47.58 43.40 29.10
CA ARG A 31 -47.25 42.64 30.34
C ARG A 31 -48.00 41.25 30.35
N ARG A 32 -47.35 40.20 30.90
CA ARG A 32 -47.89 39.01 31.66
C ARG A 32 -49.18 38.25 31.21
N GLY A 33 -49.10 36.91 31.17
CA GLY A 33 -50.22 35.95 31.35
C GLY A 33 -50.01 34.65 30.53
N ARG A 34 -49.67 33.48 31.09
CA ARG A 34 -50.50 32.47 31.81
C ARG A 34 -51.75 31.98 31.05
N GLY A 35 -51.77 30.69 30.64
CA GLY A 35 -53.00 30.00 30.22
C GLY A 35 -52.82 28.65 29.50
N HIS A 36 -53.11 27.53 30.17
CA HIS A 36 -53.52 26.24 29.56
C HIS A 36 -55.03 26.29 29.20
N PRO A 37 -55.67 25.33 28.48
CA PRO A 37 -55.31 23.91 28.37
C PRO A 37 -55.44 23.22 26.98
N GLY A 38 -55.00 21.96 26.90
CA GLY A 38 -55.39 21.01 25.85
C GLY A 38 -56.34 19.92 26.38
N ARG A 39 -57.08 19.23 25.51
CA ARG A 39 -57.99 18.13 25.89
C ARG A 39 -58.15 17.07 24.79
N ARG A 40 -57.86 15.80 25.16
CA ARG A 40 -58.25 14.52 24.51
C ARG A 40 -57.67 14.25 23.09
N GLY A 41 -57.25 13.04 22.75
CA GLY A 41 -57.07 11.83 23.59
C GLY A 41 -56.80 10.53 22.81
N LEU A 42 -56.71 9.42 23.57
CA LEU A 42 -56.79 8.00 23.16
C LEU A 42 -55.64 7.35 22.33
N ARG A 43 -54.84 6.56 23.04
CA ARG A 43 -54.35 5.20 22.75
C ARG A 43 -54.31 4.68 21.28
N ALA A 44 -53.13 4.22 20.88
CA ALA A 44 -52.91 2.85 20.34
C ALA A 44 -51.46 2.40 20.63
N GLN A 45 -51.16 1.10 20.50
CA GLN A 45 -49.84 0.49 20.71
C GLN A 45 -49.14 0.21 19.37
N GLY A 46 -47.81 0.18 19.34
CA GLY A 46 -47.04 -0.27 18.18
C GLY A 46 -45.53 -0.04 18.32
N THR A 47 -44.74 -1.11 18.42
CA THR A 47 -43.27 -1.08 18.44
C THR A 47 -42.68 -1.01 17.02
N PRO A 48 -41.69 -0.14 16.74
CA PRO A 48 -40.99 -0.13 15.46
C PRO A 48 -39.79 -1.10 15.46
N GLY A 49 -39.73 -1.98 14.45
CA GLY A 49 -38.48 -2.65 14.06
C GLY A 49 -37.69 -1.79 13.07
N PRO A 50 -36.34 -1.85 13.06
CA PRO A 50 -35.52 -1.05 12.15
C PRO A 50 -35.62 -1.53 10.69
N ALA A 51 -35.59 -0.59 9.75
CA ALA A 51 -35.79 -0.85 8.33
C ALA A 51 -34.52 -1.34 7.62
N SER A 52 -34.71 -2.11 6.54
CA SER A 52 -33.69 -2.32 5.50
C SER A 52 -33.96 -1.39 4.32
N VAL A 53 -32.89 -0.85 3.71
CA VAL A 53 -32.96 0.01 2.52
C VAL A 53 -31.99 -0.51 1.46
N ARG A 54 -32.43 -0.52 0.21
CA ARG A 54 -31.69 -1.05 -0.95
C ARG A 54 -30.79 0.01 -1.58
N ALA A 55 -29.63 -0.43 -2.08
CA ALA A 55 -29.00 0.08 -3.30
C ALA A 55 -28.83 -1.13 -4.23
N ALA A 56 -29.44 -1.21 -5.43
CA ALA A 56 -29.29 -0.35 -6.62
C ALA A 56 -28.04 -0.72 -7.44
N LEU A 57 -28.23 -1.68 -8.38
CA LEU A 57 -27.29 -2.05 -9.43
C LEU A 57 -27.84 -1.59 -10.79
N PRO A 58 -27.06 -0.93 -11.65
CA PRO A 58 -27.41 -0.74 -13.06
C PRO A 58 -27.03 -1.98 -13.89
N SER A 59 -27.89 -2.34 -14.83
CA SER A 59 -27.68 -3.44 -15.78
C SER A 59 -27.42 -2.92 -17.19
N LEU A 60 -26.63 -3.64 -18.00
CA LEU A 60 -26.76 -3.60 -19.46
C LEU A 60 -26.29 -4.90 -20.12
N LYS A 61 -26.77 -5.15 -21.33
CA LYS A 61 -26.63 -6.42 -22.10
C LYS A 61 -25.82 -6.18 -23.37
N MET A 62 -25.13 -7.20 -23.86
CA MET A 62 -24.91 -7.59 -25.28
C MET A 62 -23.97 -8.82 -25.28
N ALA A 63 -23.82 -9.64 -26.32
CA ALA A 63 -24.72 -10.17 -27.36
C ALA A 63 -23.94 -11.29 -28.10
N ALA A 64 -24.63 -12.26 -28.72
CA ALA A 64 -24.00 -13.28 -29.59
C ALA A 64 -24.19 -12.87 -31.08
N ALA A 65 -23.61 -13.50 -32.13
CA ALA A 65 -22.84 -14.75 -32.26
C ALA A 65 -21.87 -14.66 -33.49
N PRO A 66 -21.77 -15.61 -34.44
CA PRO A 66 -21.04 -16.89 -34.39
C PRO A 66 -20.02 -17.10 -35.53
N THR A 67 -19.24 -18.19 -35.50
CA THR A 67 -18.67 -18.81 -36.72
C THR A 67 -18.57 -20.35 -36.59
N ARG A 68 -18.52 -21.10 -37.71
CA ARG A 68 -18.70 -22.58 -37.78
C ARG A 68 -17.48 -23.34 -38.32
N ARG A 69 -17.22 -24.53 -37.76
CA ARG A 69 -16.97 -25.86 -38.40
C ARG A 69 -16.67 -26.88 -37.27
N ALA A 70 -17.24 -28.08 -37.14
CA ALA A 70 -17.53 -29.20 -38.06
C ALA A 70 -16.25 -29.96 -38.48
N LEU A 71 -16.04 -31.27 -38.27
CA LEU A 71 -16.83 -32.40 -37.68
C LEU A 71 -15.86 -33.30 -36.81
N THR A 72 -15.99 -34.60 -36.45
CA THR A 72 -16.81 -35.76 -36.90
C THR A 72 -16.87 -36.90 -35.84
N GLN A 73 -18.02 -37.59 -35.76
CA GLN A 73 -18.31 -39.01 -35.39
C GLN A 73 -17.59 -39.83 -34.28
N ASP A 74 -18.44 -40.32 -33.36
CA ASP A 74 -18.69 -41.70 -32.92
C ASP A 74 -17.59 -42.64 -32.36
N GLY A 75 -17.86 -43.13 -31.13
CA GLY A 75 -17.28 -44.34 -30.55
C GLY A 75 -18.04 -44.78 -29.28
N ARG A 76 -18.81 -45.88 -29.36
CA ARG A 76 -19.53 -46.43 -28.18
C ARG A 76 -18.57 -47.23 -27.29
N GLY A 77 -18.60 -46.98 -25.98
CA GLY A 77 -17.84 -47.80 -25.01
C GLY A 77 -18.33 -47.62 -23.57
N SER A 78 -19.02 -48.62 -23.03
CA SER A 78 -19.45 -48.66 -21.62
C SER A 78 -18.44 -49.41 -20.75
N ARG A 79 -18.05 -48.83 -19.61
CA ARG A 79 -17.57 -49.54 -18.40
C ARG A 79 -17.40 -48.57 -17.22
N SER A 80 -17.72 -49.06 -16.02
CA SER A 80 -17.55 -48.35 -14.75
C SER A 80 -16.08 -48.25 -14.33
N PRO A 81 -15.66 -47.21 -13.59
CA PRO A 81 -14.29 -47.09 -13.12
C PRO A 81 -14.01 -47.97 -11.88
N PRO A 82 -12.85 -48.63 -11.78
CA PRO A 82 -12.39 -49.26 -10.54
C PRO A 82 -11.75 -48.24 -9.59
N HIS A 83 -11.84 -48.48 -8.27
CA HIS A 83 -11.13 -47.70 -7.25
C HIS A 83 -9.61 -47.93 -7.31
N PRO A 84 -8.78 -46.87 -7.30
CA PRO A 84 -7.38 -46.96 -6.93
C PRO A 84 -7.21 -46.67 -5.44
N SER A 85 -6.96 -47.71 -4.64
CA SER A 85 -6.40 -47.55 -3.29
C SER A 85 -5.00 -46.91 -3.38
N ARG A 86 -4.65 -46.05 -2.42
CA ARG A 86 -3.29 -45.49 -2.29
C ARG A 86 -2.69 -45.84 -0.93
N PRO A 87 -1.40 -46.22 -0.88
CA PRO A 87 -0.74 -46.62 0.36
C PRO A 87 -0.40 -45.43 1.25
N ILE A 88 -0.30 -45.69 2.55
CA ILE A 88 0.28 -44.78 3.53
C ILE A 88 1.81 -44.81 3.36
N LEU A 89 2.44 -43.63 3.30
CA LEU A 89 3.90 -43.49 3.34
C LEU A 89 4.34 -42.85 4.68
N PRO A 90 5.44 -43.31 5.30
CA PRO A 90 5.91 -42.80 6.58
C PRO A 90 6.60 -41.43 6.46
N VAL A 91 6.59 -40.67 7.55
CA VAL A 91 7.21 -39.34 7.64
C VAL A 91 8.71 -39.46 7.95
N PRO A 92 9.61 -38.89 7.13
CA PRO A 92 11.03 -38.77 7.46
C PRO A 92 11.28 -37.61 8.44
N SER A 93 12.06 -37.87 9.50
CA SER A 93 12.45 -36.86 10.47
C SER A 93 13.64 -36.01 9.98
N LEU A 94 13.49 -34.69 10.01
CA LEU A 94 14.51 -33.73 9.56
C LEU A 94 15.61 -33.53 10.61
N LYS A 95 16.71 -34.28 10.47
CA LYS A 95 17.99 -33.88 11.08
C LYS A 95 18.58 -32.72 10.28
N MET A 96 18.69 -31.53 10.88
CA MET A 96 19.47 -30.44 10.28
C MET A 96 20.97 -30.72 10.45
N ALA A 97 21.70 -30.79 9.34
CA ALA A 97 23.16 -30.90 9.34
C ALA A 97 23.78 -29.49 9.39
N ALA A 98 24.59 -29.20 10.42
CA ALA A 98 25.34 -27.96 10.51
C ALA A 98 26.58 -28.01 9.60
N ALA A 99 26.64 -27.16 8.58
CA ALA A 99 27.79 -27.02 7.70
C ALA A 99 28.82 -26.04 8.29
N GLY A 100 29.87 -26.55 8.93
CA GLY A 100 31.03 -25.76 9.35
C GLY A 100 32.05 -25.56 8.21
N PRO A 101 32.69 -24.39 8.09
CA PRO A 101 33.71 -24.14 7.07
C PRO A 101 35.04 -24.83 7.41
N ALA A 102 35.63 -25.54 6.45
CA ALA A 102 36.92 -26.22 6.64
C ALA A 102 38.09 -25.39 6.06
N SER A 103 39.12 -25.12 6.86
CA SER A 103 40.40 -24.59 6.36
C SER A 103 41.62 -25.35 6.90
N ARG A 104 42.18 -26.15 5.99
CA ARG A 104 43.55 -26.72 5.90
C ARG A 104 44.50 -26.74 7.13
N ARG A 105 44.79 -27.98 7.56
CA ARG A 105 46.13 -28.61 7.73
C ARG A 105 47.28 -27.80 8.39
N GLY A 106 47.84 -28.36 9.47
CA GLY A 106 49.25 -28.15 9.84
C GLY A 106 49.69 -28.90 11.11
N GLY A 107 50.87 -29.54 11.07
CA GLY A 107 51.61 -30.00 12.26
C GLY A 107 51.27 -31.39 12.81
N ALA A 108 52.30 -32.24 12.95
CA ALA A 108 52.25 -33.50 13.69
C ALA A 108 52.90 -33.35 15.08
N GLY A 109 52.48 -34.16 16.06
CA GLY A 109 53.11 -34.22 17.39
C GLY A 109 52.75 -35.53 18.10
N ARG A 110 53.75 -36.24 18.65
CA ARG A 110 53.59 -37.54 19.31
C ARG A 110 53.74 -37.45 20.83
N GLY A 111 52.95 -38.25 21.54
CA GLY A 111 53.39 -38.95 22.75
C GLY A 111 53.19 -38.24 24.09
N GLY A 112 53.22 -39.04 25.17
CA GLY A 112 53.09 -38.60 26.56
C GLY A 112 52.11 -39.47 27.35
N ALA A 113 52.62 -40.41 28.15
CA ALA A 113 51.82 -41.28 29.01
C ALA A 113 52.33 -41.26 30.46
N GLY A 114 51.42 -41.27 31.43
CA GLY A 114 51.67 -41.39 32.87
C GLY A 114 50.36 -41.07 33.62
N ARG A 115 49.63 -42.02 34.22
CA ARG A 115 49.94 -42.93 35.36
C ARG A 115 50.31 -42.22 36.66
N GLY A 116 49.48 -42.43 37.69
CA GLY A 116 49.86 -42.27 39.10
C GLY A 116 48.76 -41.65 39.99
N GLY A 117 48.52 -42.24 41.16
CA GLY A 117 47.70 -41.64 42.23
C GLY A 117 46.31 -42.25 42.45
N ALA A 118 46.22 -43.27 43.31
CA ALA A 118 44.95 -43.84 43.78
C ALA A 118 44.91 -43.85 45.32
N GLY A 119 43.73 -43.65 45.92
CA GLY A 119 43.54 -43.91 47.35
C GLY A 119 42.31 -43.27 48.00
N ARG A 120 41.40 -44.13 48.51
CA ARG A 120 40.29 -43.82 49.47
C ARG A 120 39.24 -42.81 48.97
N GLY A 121 37.94 -43.12 48.81
CA GLY A 121 37.17 -44.33 49.14
C GLY A 121 36.38 -44.15 50.44
N GLY A 122 35.04 -44.03 50.37
CA GLY A 122 34.21 -44.02 51.59
C GLY A 122 32.88 -43.25 51.62
N ARG A 123 32.19 -42.91 50.51
CA ARG A 123 30.79 -42.37 50.58
C ARG A 123 29.99 -42.46 49.26
N LYS A 124 29.83 -43.67 48.70
CA LYS A 124 29.02 -43.89 47.47
C LYS A 124 28.11 -45.13 47.52
N ARG A 125 27.08 -45.10 48.39
CA ARG A 125 25.92 -46.03 48.38
C ARG A 125 24.62 -45.33 48.82
N ARG A 126 24.25 -44.23 48.15
CA ARG A 126 22.91 -43.60 48.25
C ARG A 126 22.53 -42.68 47.07
N ARG A 127 23.15 -42.85 45.89
CA ARG A 127 22.95 -42.00 44.69
C ARG A 127 22.95 -42.77 43.35
N GLU A 128 22.77 -44.08 43.38
CA GLU A 128 22.76 -44.96 42.19
C GLU A 128 21.45 -45.75 42.07
N ALA A 129 20.36 -45.19 42.61
CA ALA A 129 18.99 -45.68 42.47
C ALA A 129 18.03 -44.57 41.96
N GLN A 130 18.60 -43.46 41.45
CA GLN A 130 17.88 -42.22 41.11
C GLN A 130 18.45 -41.56 39.84
N ALA A 131 19.02 -42.36 38.93
CA ALA A 131 19.74 -41.90 37.74
C ALA A 131 19.36 -42.70 36.47
N GLU A 132 18.19 -43.34 36.48
CA GLU A 132 17.67 -44.17 35.38
C GLU A 132 16.18 -43.85 35.06
N ALA A 133 15.72 -42.67 35.49
CA ALA A 133 14.41 -42.11 35.15
C ALA A 133 14.49 -41.16 33.94
N ASP A 134 15.56 -40.38 33.83
CA ASP A 134 15.69 -39.31 32.84
C ASP A 134 16.21 -39.81 31.48
N ARG A 135 15.29 -40.36 30.69
CA ARG A 135 15.41 -40.43 29.23
C ARG A 135 14.09 -40.02 28.57
N PRO A 136 14.01 -38.86 27.89
CA PRO A 136 12.84 -38.53 27.08
C PRO A 136 12.79 -39.46 25.87
N GLY A 137 11.73 -40.27 25.74
CA GLY A 137 11.53 -41.13 24.57
C GLY A 137 11.07 -42.57 24.78
N SER A 138 10.42 -42.93 25.90
CA SER A 138 9.63 -44.17 25.97
C SER A 138 8.45 -44.04 26.94
N SER A 139 7.23 -44.02 26.42
CA SER A 139 6.00 -44.04 27.22
C SER A 139 5.87 -45.39 27.94
N ARG A 140 5.93 -45.38 29.28
CA ARG A 140 5.48 -46.53 30.08
C ARG A 140 3.95 -46.51 30.15
N PRO A 141 3.24 -47.61 29.84
CA PRO A 141 1.81 -47.68 30.09
C PRO A 141 1.53 -47.81 31.60
N GLY A 142 0.61 -47.03 32.14
CA GLY A 142 0.06 -47.25 33.49
C GLY A 142 0.22 -46.13 34.54
N THR A 143 0.69 -44.93 34.20
CA THR A 143 0.49 -43.75 35.07
C THR A 143 -0.90 -43.14 34.86
N MET A 144 -1.55 -42.70 35.94
CA MET A 144 -2.68 -41.77 35.83
C MET A 144 -2.14 -40.37 35.55
N ASP A 145 -2.50 -39.80 34.41
CA ASP A 145 -2.20 -38.40 34.08
C ASP A 145 -3.05 -37.50 34.98
N CYS A 146 -2.44 -36.97 36.04
CA CYS A 146 -3.10 -36.09 37.00
C CYS A 146 -3.17 -34.64 36.49
N TYR A 147 -3.99 -34.39 35.46
CA TYR A 147 -4.16 -33.09 34.79
C TYR A 147 -4.43 -31.91 35.74
N THR A 148 -4.91 -32.17 36.96
CA THR A 148 -5.24 -31.21 38.02
C THR A 148 -4.10 -30.94 39.02
N ALA A 149 -2.96 -31.61 38.93
CA ALA A 149 -1.91 -31.57 39.95
C ALA A 149 -1.24 -30.18 40.15
N ASN A 150 -1.36 -29.28 39.17
CA ASN A 150 -0.90 -27.88 39.28
C ASN A 150 -2.04 -26.85 39.35
N TRP A 151 -3.27 -27.29 39.65
CA TRP A 151 -4.43 -26.41 39.78
C TRP A 151 -4.55 -25.90 41.23
N ASN A 152 -4.65 -24.59 41.37
CA ASN A 152 -4.77 -23.91 42.66
C ASN A 152 -6.14 -23.20 42.68
N PRO A 153 -7.03 -23.49 43.65
CA PRO A 153 -8.32 -22.81 43.75
C PRO A 153 -8.15 -21.35 44.21
N LEU A 154 -9.08 -20.48 43.80
CA LEU A 154 -9.20 -19.09 44.25
C LEU A 154 -10.68 -18.81 44.56
N GLY A 155 -11.13 -19.27 45.73
CA GLY A 155 -12.56 -19.46 46.02
C GLY A 155 -13.13 -20.71 45.35
N GLU A 156 -14.46 -20.81 45.32
CA GLU A 156 -15.19 -22.06 45.00
C GLU A 156 -15.19 -22.44 43.50
N ASP A 157 -15.29 -21.44 42.61
CA ASP A 157 -15.50 -21.65 41.16
C ASP A 157 -14.21 -21.56 40.32
N ALA A 158 -13.18 -20.89 40.81
CA ALA A 158 -12.05 -20.45 40.00
C ALA A 158 -10.78 -21.25 40.29
N PHE A 159 -10.10 -21.71 39.24
CA PHE A 159 -8.80 -22.38 39.34
C PHE A 159 -7.74 -21.66 38.51
N TYR A 160 -6.52 -21.59 39.03
CA TYR A 160 -5.35 -21.02 38.36
C TYR A 160 -4.23 -22.07 38.32
N ARG A 161 -3.45 -22.07 37.23
CA ARG A 161 -2.25 -22.90 37.13
C ARG A 161 -1.02 -22.08 36.74
N LYS A 162 0.11 -22.46 37.32
CA LYS A 162 1.46 -22.03 36.92
C LYS A 162 2.16 -23.21 36.25
N PHE A 163 2.77 -23.00 35.09
CA PHE A 163 3.56 -24.02 34.41
C PHE A 163 4.72 -23.39 33.63
N GLU A 164 5.78 -24.16 33.41
CA GLU A 164 6.97 -23.71 32.67
C GLU A 164 6.71 -23.72 31.16
N LEU A 165 7.02 -22.60 30.49
CA LEU A 165 7.05 -22.48 29.04
C LEU A 165 8.42 -22.90 28.49
N TYR A 166 9.49 -22.42 29.14
CA TYR A 166 10.87 -22.73 28.80
C TYR A 166 11.75 -22.76 30.05
N THR A 167 12.66 -23.73 30.09
CA THR A 167 13.93 -23.58 30.79
C THR A 167 14.79 -22.62 29.96
N MET A 168 15.41 -21.62 30.57
CA MET A 168 16.02 -20.52 29.83
C MET A 168 17.43 -20.86 29.36
N GLU A 169 17.66 -20.72 28.06
CA GLU A 169 18.97 -20.96 27.41
C GLU A 169 20.01 -19.87 27.72
N TRP A 170 19.62 -18.77 28.39
CA TRP A 170 20.56 -17.75 28.84
C TRP A 170 21.33 -18.17 30.09
N ASN A 171 22.52 -17.59 30.30
CA ASN A 171 23.30 -17.79 31.53
C ASN A 171 23.60 -16.42 32.15
N LEU A 172 22.61 -15.87 32.85
CA LEU A 172 22.69 -14.56 33.48
C LEU A 172 23.48 -14.64 34.79
N LYS A 173 24.67 -14.03 34.82
CA LYS A 173 25.54 -13.95 36.02
C LYS A 173 25.06 -12.97 37.09
N GLU A 174 24.00 -12.23 36.80
CA GLU A 174 23.40 -11.18 37.62
C GLU A 174 21.92 -11.49 37.78
N ASP A 175 21.27 -10.97 38.83
CA ASP A 175 19.85 -11.18 39.06
C ASP A 175 19.04 -10.13 38.28
N LEU A 176 17.83 -10.49 37.86
CA LEU A 176 16.98 -9.56 37.08
C LEU A 176 16.69 -8.24 37.83
N ARG A 177 16.78 -8.24 39.18
CA ARG A 177 16.68 -7.05 40.05
C ARG A 177 17.79 -6.00 39.86
N ASP A 178 18.88 -6.36 39.19
CA ASP A 178 20.01 -5.46 38.88
C ASP A 178 20.03 -5.01 37.40
N CYS A 179 19.16 -5.56 36.55
CA CYS A 179 19.03 -5.18 35.14
C CYS A 179 17.88 -4.19 34.94
N LEU A 180 17.95 -3.35 33.90
CA LEU A 180 16.72 -2.82 33.30
C LEU A 180 16.17 -3.91 32.37
N VAL A 181 14.91 -4.29 32.56
CA VAL A 181 14.24 -5.40 31.87
C VAL A 181 13.02 -4.87 31.11
N ALA A 182 12.83 -5.31 29.87
CA ALA A 182 11.56 -5.15 29.16
C ALA A 182 11.27 -6.36 28.27
N ALA A 183 10.08 -6.94 28.39
CA ALA A 183 9.61 -8.02 27.52
C ALA A 183 8.44 -7.53 26.67
N ALA A 184 8.43 -7.88 25.39
CA ALA A 184 7.35 -7.54 24.47
C ALA A 184 6.12 -8.44 24.70
N PRO A 185 4.88 -7.92 24.56
CA PRO A 185 3.66 -8.69 24.73
C PRO A 185 3.44 -9.68 23.57
N TYR A 186 2.51 -10.62 23.78
CA TYR A 186 2.26 -11.79 22.94
C TYR A 186 3.53 -12.65 22.79
N GLY A 187 4.15 -13.03 23.92
CA GLY A 187 5.32 -13.93 23.91
C GLY A 187 6.52 -13.39 23.10
N GLY A 188 6.68 -12.07 23.04
CA GLY A 188 7.72 -11.42 22.26
C GLY A 188 9.11 -11.45 22.91
N PRO A 189 10.12 -10.79 22.28
CA PRO A 189 11.50 -10.74 22.77
C PRO A 189 11.64 -10.11 24.16
N ILE A 190 12.78 -10.37 24.79
CA ILE A 190 13.18 -9.81 26.09
C ILE A 190 14.45 -8.98 25.90
N ALA A 191 14.43 -7.71 26.28
CA ALA A 191 15.59 -6.84 26.32
C ALA A 191 16.11 -6.68 27.75
N LEU A 192 17.43 -6.76 27.91
CA LEU A 192 18.15 -6.56 29.17
C LEU A 192 19.24 -5.52 28.98
N LEU A 193 19.28 -4.48 29.83
CA LEU A 193 20.49 -3.67 30.04
C LEU A 193 21.12 -4.10 31.37
N LYS A 194 22.29 -4.76 31.30
CA LYS A 194 23.06 -5.19 32.48
C LYS A 194 23.74 -3.98 33.11
N ASN A 195 23.41 -3.68 34.38
CA ASN A 195 23.82 -2.45 35.03
C ASN A 195 25.07 -2.63 35.91
N ASN A 196 26.25 -2.37 35.33
CA ASN A 196 27.54 -2.43 36.02
C ASN A 196 27.61 -1.53 37.29
N ALA A 197 26.71 -0.56 37.48
CA ALA A 197 26.79 0.46 38.52
C ALA A 197 26.74 -0.04 39.97
N ARG A 198 26.30 -1.29 40.23
CA ARG A 198 26.18 -1.86 41.60
C ARG A 198 27.40 -2.66 42.08
N LYS A 199 28.45 -2.85 41.26
CA LYS A 199 29.67 -3.59 41.66
C LYS A 199 30.93 -2.81 41.28
N GLU A 200 31.84 -2.66 42.24
CA GLU A 200 33.10 -1.93 42.07
C GLU A 200 33.99 -2.55 40.97
N LYS A 201 34.05 -1.91 39.80
CA LYS A 201 35.15 -2.09 38.81
C LYS A 201 35.17 -1.01 37.74
N SER A 202 36.37 -0.48 37.48
CA SER A 202 36.82 0.25 36.28
C SER A 202 35.80 1.17 35.57
N PRO A 203 35.94 2.51 35.64
CA PRO A 203 34.99 3.47 35.03
C PRO A 203 34.95 3.49 33.49
N SER A 204 35.61 2.55 32.80
CA SER A 204 35.55 2.37 31.33
C SER A 204 34.60 1.26 30.86
N ALA A 205 34.05 0.45 31.78
CA ALA A 205 33.20 -0.70 31.45
C ALA A 205 31.76 -0.27 31.12
N ARG A 206 31.49 0.01 29.84
CA ARG A 206 30.14 0.37 29.34
C ARG A 206 29.16 -0.80 29.54
N PRO A 207 27.89 -0.54 29.94
CA PRO A 207 26.89 -1.60 30.10
C PRO A 207 26.54 -2.24 28.74
N LEU A 208 26.10 -3.50 28.77
CA LEU A 208 25.65 -4.23 27.58
C LEU A 208 24.13 -4.18 27.48
N LEU A 209 23.62 -3.83 26.29
CA LEU A 209 22.22 -4.01 25.91
C LEU A 209 22.12 -5.28 25.07
N GLU A 210 21.30 -6.21 25.52
CA GLU A 210 21.09 -7.52 24.89
C GLU A 210 19.61 -7.74 24.61
N ILE A 211 19.32 -8.40 23.49
CA ILE A 211 17.98 -8.83 23.09
C ILE A 211 17.98 -10.36 22.97
N TYR A 212 16.99 -10.98 23.59
CA TYR A 212 16.79 -12.43 23.68
C TYR A 212 15.42 -12.85 23.13
N SER A 213 15.30 -14.11 22.71
CA SER A 213 14.00 -14.76 22.49
C SER A 213 13.25 -14.95 23.81
N ALA A 214 11.98 -15.35 23.76
CA ALA A 214 11.27 -15.78 24.96
C ALA A 214 11.88 -17.02 25.63
N SER A 215 12.66 -17.83 24.90
CA SER A 215 13.39 -19.01 25.40
C SER A 215 14.80 -18.70 25.93
N GLY A 216 15.22 -17.43 25.95
CA GLY A 216 16.55 -17.03 26.43
C GLY A 216 17.68 -17.20 25.39
N LEU A 217 17.37 -17.49 24.13
CA LEU A 217 18.37 -17.49 23.05
C LEU A 217 18.76 -16.06 22.69
N LEU A 218 20.06 -15.75 22.69
CA LEU A 218 20.58 -14.41 22.38
C LEU A 218 20.37 -14.07 20.88
N LEU A 219 19.61 -13.01 20.60
CA LEU A 219 19.34 -12.51 19.25
C LEU A 219 20.36 -11.42 18.85
N ALA A 220 20.72 -10.53 19.78
CA ALA A 220 21.75 -9.51 19.59
C ALA A 220 22.32 -8.98 20.91
N SER A 221 23.54 -8.44 20.87
CA SER A 221 24.21 -7.78 21.99
C SER A 221 25.02 -6.60 21.47
N ILE A 222 24.88 -5.42 22.09
CA ILE A 222 25.72 -4.24 21.81
C ILE A 222 26.19 -3.58 23.11
N PRO A 223 27.43 -3.05 23.17
CA PRO A 223 27.80 -2.09 24.21
C PRO A 223 26.97 -0.83 24.07
N TRP A 224 26.32 -0.38 25.14
CA TRP A 224 25.59 0.89 25.16
C TRP A 224 26.59 2.06 25.06
N LYS A 225 26.30 3.01 24.18
CA LYS A 225 27.19 4.16 23.89
C LYS A 225 26.51 5.53 23.97
N SER A 226 25.21 5.56 24.26
CA SER A 226 24.44 6.80 24.43
C SER A 226 24.34 7.19 25.91
N GLY A 227 23.70 8.32 26.20
CA GLY A 227 23.41 8.80 27.56
C GLY A 227 22.64 7.83 28.47
N GLN A 228 22.46 8.24 29.73
CA GLN A 228 21.85 7.43 30.79
C GLN A 228 20.43 6.98 30.40
N LEU A 229 20.15 5.69 30.59
CA LEU A 229 18.87 5.06 30.26
C LEU A 229 17.99 5.00 31.51
N VAL A 230 16.72 5.41 31.38
CA VAL A 230 15.72 5.33 32.46
C VAL A 230 14.81 4.13 32.27
N GLN A 231 14.34 3.88 31.04
CA GLN A 231 13.35 2.83 30.77
C GLN A 231 13.60 2.14 29.43
N LEU A 232 13.41 0.82 29.41
CA LEU A 232 13.23 0.01 28.20
C LEU A 232 11.75 -0.27 27.97
N GLY A 233 11.32 -0.37 26.72
CA GLY A 233 9.99 -0.86 26.38
C GLY A 233 9.93 -1.29 24.91
N TRP A 234 8.86 -1.96 24.52
CA TRP A 234 8.71 -2.47 23.15
C TRP A 234 7.54 -1.78 22.45
N THR A 235 7.60 -1.71 21.12
CA THR A 235 6.44 -1.36 20.30
C THR A 235 5.55 -2.59 20.09
N ALA A 236 4.30 -2.35 19.67
CA ALA A 236 3.41 -3.43 19.20
C ALA A 236 3.99 -4.20 17.99
N SER A 237 4.92 -3.58 17.25
CA SER A 237 5.67 -4.13 16.11
C SER A 237 7.03 -4.75 16.48
N GLU A 238 7.32 -4.94 17.77
CA GLU A 238 8.57 -5.51 18.30
C GLU A 238 9.87 -4.76 17.93
N ASP A 239 9.79 -3.42 17.83
CA ASP A 239 10.96 -2.54 17.94
C ASP A 239 11.21 -2.16 19.41
N LEU A 240 12.48 -2.06 19.78
CA LEU A 240 12.92 -1.71 21.13
C LEU A 240 13.02 -0.18 21.28
N LEU A 241 12.31 0.36 22.26
CA LEU A 241 12.38 1.75 22.71
C LEU A 241 13.33 1.85 23.90
N CYS A 242 14.33 2.71 23.77
CA CYS A 242 15.29 3.05 24.82
C CYS A 242 15.08 4.53 25.21
N ILE A 243 14.47 4.77 26.38
CA ILE A 243 14.11 6.10 26.88
C ILE A 243 15.20 6.61 27.83
N GLN A 244 15.78 7.75 27.49
CA GLN A 244 16.95 8.33 28.14
C GLN A 244 16.60 9.49 29.08
N GLU A 245 17.50 9.81 30.02
CA GLU A 245 17.27 10.82 31.06
C GLU A 245 17.12 12.26 30.52
N ASP A 246 17.62 12.54 29.32
CA ASP A 246 17.45 13.82 28.59
C ASP A 246 16.10 13.91 27.84
N GLY A 247 15.26 12.88 27.91
CA GLY A 247 14.00 12.80 27.15
C GLY A 247 14.19 12.35 25.68
N THR A 248 15.39 11.94 25.28
CA THR A 248 15.61 11.29 23.98
C THR A 248 15.09 9.84 24.03
N VAL A 249 14.38 9.44 22.98
CA VAL A 249 13.91 8.07 22.78
C VAL A 249 14.57 7.50 21.53
N LEU A 250 15.45 6.51 21.71
CA LEU A 250 16.11 5.80 20.62
C LEU A 250 15.30 4.53 20.26
N ILE A 251 15.13 4.27 18.96
CA ILE A 251 14.42 3.09 18.45
C ILE A 251 15.40 2.16 17.75
N TYR A 252 15.43 0.89 18.18
CA TYR A 252 16.23 -0.19 17.61
C TYR A 252 15.34 -1.34 17.15
N ASN A 253 15.80 -2.14 16.17
CA ASN A 253 15.13 -3.39 15.84
C ASN A 253 15.62 -4.58 16.71
N LEU A 254 15.05 -5.76 16.50
CA LEU A 254 15.41 -7.03 17.15
C LEU A 254 16.92 -7.38 17.14
N PHE A 255 17.70 -6.83 16.23
CA PHE A 255 19.13 -7.09 16.07
C PHE A 255 20.03 -5.96 16.60
N CYS A 256 19.46 -5.06 17.42
CA CYS A 256 20.11 -3.85 17.91
C CYS A 256 20.58 -2.89 16.79
N GLU A 257 19.99 -2.98 15.59
CA GLU A 257 20.25 -2.05 14.49
C GLU A 257 19.39 -0.78 14.72
N PHE A 258 20.01 0.40 14.73
CA PHE A 258 19.32 1.67 14.99
C PHE A 258 18.40 2.06 13.83
N LYS A 259 17.13 2.39 14.14
CA LYS A 259 16.11 2.81 13.17
C LYS A 259 15.96 4.33 13.11
N ARG A 260 15.58 4.95 14.23
CA ARG A 260 15.34 6.40 14.35
C ARG A 260 15.37 6.83 15.82
N HIS A 261 15.33 8.12 16.07
CA HIS A 261 15.12 8.68 17.40
C HIS A 261 14.08 9.81 17.36
N PHE A 262 13.60 10.21 18.53
CA PHE A 262 12.85 11.46 18.73
C PHE A 262 13.11 12.02 20.13
N SER A 263 12.79 13.29 20.35
CA SER A 263 12.82 13.92 21.69
C SER A 263 11.40 14.10 22.21
N MET A 264 11.24 13.97 23.52
CA MET A 264 9.99 14.26 24.24
C MET A 264 9.82 15.75 24.61
N GLY A 265 10.70 16.62 24.10
CA GLY A 265 10.56 18.08 24.12
C GLY A 265 11.49 18.80 25.09
N ASN A 266 11.75 20.09 24.82
CA ASN A 266 12.76 20.89 25.52
C ASN A 266 12.57 20.98 27.04
N GLU A 267 11.34 20.87 27.55
CA GLU A 267 11.07 20.83 28.99
C GLU A 267 11.57 19.53 29.65
N VAL A 268 11.44 18.39 28.96
CA VAL A 268 11.96 17.11 29.45
C VAL A 268 13.49 17.13 29.44
N LEU A 269 14.09 17.75 28.42
CA LEU A 269 15.54 17.99 28.33
C LEU A 269 16.08 18.87 29.47
N GLN A 270 15.29 19.86 29.93
CA GLN A 270 15.68 20.75 31.02
C GLN A 270 15.47 20.16 32.43
N ASN A 271 14.40 19.37 32.62
CA ASN A 271 14.01 18.88 33.94
C ASN A 271 14.36 17.39 34.16
N HIS A 272 14.87 16.71 33.13
CA HIS A 272 15.18 15.29 33.08
C HIS A 272 13.99 14.35 33.33
N VAL A 273 14.09 13.13 32.79
CA VAL A 273 13.13 12.04 33.03
C VAL A 273 13.37 11.44 34.42
N LEU A 274 12.32 11.38 35.23
CA LEU A 274 12.30 10.69 36.52
C LEU A 274 11.79 9.25 36.37
N GLU A 275 10.72 9.06 35.60
CA GLU A 275 10.13 7.76 35.29
C GLU A 275 9.47 7.82 33.90
N ALA A 276 9.39 6.69 33.19
CA ALA A 276 8.71 6.61 31.91
C ALA A 276 7.93 5.29 31.77
N LYS A 277 6.82 5.31 31.03
CA LYS A 277 5.99 4.13 30.73
C LYS A 277 5.66 4.07 29.25
N VAL A 278 5.95 2.91 28.65
CA VAL A 278 5.52 2.56 27.30
C VAL A 278 4.16 1.87 27.41
N PHE A 279 3.21 2.25 26.55
CA PHE A 279 1.84 1.73 26.58
C PHE A 279 1.31 1.51 25.15
N HIS A 280 0.39 0.57 24.97
CA HIS A 280 -0.16 0.22 23.65
C HIS A 280 -1.62 0.64 23.55
N THR A 281 -1.98 1.41 22.52
CA THR A 281 -3.37 1.80 22.23
C THR A 281 -3.85 1.12 20.95
N GLU A 282 -5.14 1.26 20.63
CA GLU A 282 -5.69 0.85 19.32
C GLU A 282 -5.06 1.61 18.13
N TYR A 283 -4.32 2.70 18.40
CA TYR A 283 -3.69 3.56 17.39
C TYR A 283 -2.17 3.36 17.24
N GLY A 284 -1.55 2.50 18.06
CA GLY A 284 -0.11 2.29 18.06
C GLY A 284 0.52 2.31 19.44
N THR A 285 1.83 2.52 19.50
CA THR A 285 2.59 2.55 20.76
C THR A 285 2.76 3.99 21.23
N GLY A 286 2.39 4.27 22.48
CA GLY A 286 2.59 5.55 23.16
C GLY A 286 3.71 5.49 24.20
N VAL A 287 4.19 6.66 24.58
CA VAL A 287 5.21 6.86 25.62
C VAL A 287 4.74 8.00 26.54
N ALA A 288 4.71 7.77 27.84
CA ALA A 288 4.45 8.77 28.86
C ALA A 288 5.69 8.93 29.76
N ILE A 289 6.00 10.17 30.12
CA ILE A 289 7.16 10.56 30.94
C ILE A 289 6.69 11.42 32.11
N LEU A 290 7.25 11.12 33.28
CA LEU A 290 7.27 11.98 34.46
C LEU A 290 8.65 12.63 34.54
N THR A 291 8.69 13.96 34.69
CA THR A 291 9.96 14.71 34.85
C THR A 291 10.37 14.88 36.31
N ARG A 292 11.62 15.28 36.60
CA ARG A 292 12.03 15.62 37.99
C ARG A 292 11.33 16.86 38.56
N ALA A 293 10.70 17.67 37.70
CA ALA A 293 9.79 18.76 38.08
C ALA A 293 8.32 18.31 38.25
N TYR A 294 8.09 17.00 38.35
CA TYR A 294 6.80 16.33 38.56
C TYR A 294 5.71 16.61 37.51
N ARG A 295 6.11 17.16 36.35
CA ARG A 295 5.24 17.34 35.18
C ARG A 295 5.21 16.10 34.30
N PHE A 296 4.03 15.80 33.76
CA PHE A 296 3.79 14.71 32.82
C PHE A 296 3.76 15.21 31.36
N SER A 297 4.48 14.50 30.48
CA SER A 297 4.45 14.69 29.03
C SER A 297 4.31 13.33 28.33
N LEU A 298 3.42 13.23 27.34
CA LEU A 298 3.16 11.97 26.63
C LEU A 298 2.99 12.13 25.12
N THR A 299 3.18 11.04 24.38
CA THR A 299 2.64 10.86 23.02
C THR A 299 1.80 9.59 22.98
N THR A 300 0.68 9.62 22.25
CA THR A 300 -0.24 8.47 22.10
C THR A 300 0.15 7.54 20.96
N ASN A 301 0.97 8.03 20.03
CA ASN A 301 1.58 7.25 18.95
C ASN A 301 3.01 7.80 18.69
N ILE A 302 4.01 6.92 18.56
CA ILE A 302 5.39 7.29 18.21
C ILE A 302 5.62 7.45 16.70
N ASP A 303 4.74 6.92 15.85
CA ASP A 303 4.82 7.02 14.38
C ASP A 303 4.13 8.29 13.85
N ASP A 304 3.05 8.73 14.52
CA ASP A 304 2.42 10.04 14.37
C ASP A 304 2.72 10.90 15.61
N LEU A 305 3.98 11.36 15.73
CA LEU A 305 4.52 11.95 16.96
C LEU A 305 3.84 13.27 17.33
N LYS A 306 2.88 13.21 18.26
CA LYS A 306 2.14 14.36 18.80
C LYS A 306 2.32 14.43 20.31
N LEU A 307 3.37 15.14 20.72
CA LEU A 307 3.68 15.43 22.12
C LEU A 307 2.55 16.26 22.77
N ARG A 308 2.16 15.89 23.99
CA ARG A 308 1.18 16.59 24.83
C ARG A 308 1.76 16.75 26.23
N ARG A 309 1.74 17.97 26.76
CA ARG A 309 1.93 18.23 28.19
C ARG A 309 0.58 18.02 28.88
N MET A 310 0.57 17.30 30.01
CA MET A 310 -0.63 17.15 30.84
C MET A 310 -0.77 18.34 31.81
N PRO A 311 -1.98 18.65 32.31
CA PRO A 311 -2.19 19.64 33.36
C PRO A 311 -1.33 19.36 34.61
N GLU A 312 -0.92 20.43 35.29
CA GLU A 312 -0.19 20.33 36.56
C GLU A 312 -1.12 19.96 37.72
N VAL A 313 -0.59 19.21 38.69
CA VAL A 313 -1.27 18.88 39.94
C VAL A 313 -1.04 20.01 40.94
N PRO A 314 -2.08 20.72 41.41
CA PRO A 314 -1.90 21.87 42.29
C PRO A 314 -1.17 21.51 43.60
N GLY A 315 -0.06 22.18 43.88
CA GLY A 315 0.69 22.02 45.13
C GLY A 315 1.63 20.82 45.21
N LEU A 316 1.90 20.10 44.12
CA LEU A 316 2.75 18.90 44.12
C LEU A 316 4.24 19.23 44.38
N GLN A 317 4.70 19.07 45.63
CA GLN A 317 6.08 19.33 46.09
C GLN A 317 6.97 18.07 46.19
N LYS A 318 6.43 16.90 45.86
CA LYS A 318 7.09 15.58 45.95
C LYS A 318 6.74 14.75 44.71
N PRO A 319 7.51 13.71 44.35
CA PRO A 319 7.06 12.77 43.33
C PRO A 319 5.76 12.07 43.76
N PRO A 320 4.85 11.74 42.83
CA PRO A 320 3.69 10.92 43.12
C PRO A 320 4.09 9.53 43.60
N SER A 321 3.34 8.98 44.57
CA SER A 321 3.62 7.68 45.19
C SER A 321 3.58 6.53 44.19
N CYS A 322 2.63 6.59 43.26
CA CYS A 322 2.54 5.73 42.08
C CYS A 322 1.65 6.38 41.01
N TRP A 323 1.74 5.93 39.76
CA TRP A 323 0.90 6.41 38.65
C TRP A 323 0.79 5.40 37.52
N ALA A 324 -0.26 5.52 36.70
CA ALA A 324 -0.50 4.70 35.53
C ALA A 324 -1.12 5.50 34.36
N VAL A 325 -0.94 4.99 33.14
CA VAL A 325 -1.60 5.50 31.94
C VAL A 325 -2.87 4.69 31.69
N LEU A 326 -3.99 5.38 31.43
CA LEU A 326 -5.25 4.76 31.00
C LEU A 326 -5.60 5.24 29.59
N SER A 327 -6.23 4.37 28.80
CA SER A 327 -6.73 4.68 27.45
C SER A 327 -8.20 4.29 27.37
N GLN A 328 -9.10 5.28 27.40
CA GLN A 328 -10.56 5.10 27.42
C GLN A 328 -11.18 5.99 26.34
N ASP A 329 -12.07 5.43 25.52
CA ASP A 329 -12.84 6.16 24.49
C ASP A 329 -12.00 7.13 23.63
N ARG A 330 -10.82 6.66 23.20
CA ARG A 330 -9.79 7.38 22.41
C ARG A 330 -9.05 8.51 23.15
N VAL A 331 -9.34 8.71 24.44
CA VAL A 331 -8.63 9.64 25.32
C VAL A 331 -7.58 8.87 26.12
N THR A 332 -6.33 9.33 26.05
CA THR A 332 -5.28 8.91 26.99
C THR A 332 -5.27 9.87 28.17
N ILE A 333 -5.32 9.31 29.38
CA ILE A 333 -5.31 10.04 30.66
C ILE A 333 -4.23 9.46 31.56
N VAL A 334 -3.71 10.27 32.48
CA VAL A 334 -2.78 9.82 33.53
C VAL A 334 -3.52 9.83 34.85
N LEU A 335 -3.53 8.69 35.54
CA LEU A 335 -3.98 8.59 36.93
C LEU A 335 -2.73 8.51 37.81
N LEU A 336 -2.63 9.39 38.81
CA LEU A 336 -1.55 9.36 39.80
C LEU A 336 -2.12 9.35 41.23
N ALA A 337 -1.30 8.88 42.17
CA ALA A 337 -1.55 9.02 43.60
C ALA A 337 -0.54 9.98 44.24
N VAL A 338 -1.01 10.75 45.21
CA VAL A 338 -0.18 11.54 46.13
C VAL A 338 -0.68 11.22 47.53
N ASP A 339 0.11 10.44 48.28
CA ASP A 339 -0.30 9.86 49.57
C ASP A 339 -1.68 9.16 49.49
N GLN A 340 -2.75 9.78 50.02
CA GLN A 340 -4.11 9.22 50.05
C GLN A 340 -5.06 9.77 48.96
N ASP A 341 -4.61 10.73 48.16
CA ASP A 341 -5.40 11.36 47.10
C ASP A 341 -5.08 10.78 45.72
N LEU A 342 -6.09 10.62 44.87
CA LEU A 342 -5.92 10.29 43.46
C LEU A 342 -6.26 11.49 42.57
N TYR A 343 -5.39 11.76 41.60
CA TYR A 343 -5.59 12.80 40.59
C TYR A 343 -5.65 12.18 39.20
N LEU A 344 -6.70 12.52 38.46
CA LEU A 344 -6.92 12.14 37.07
C LEU A 344 -6.63 13.36 36.19
N LEU A 345 -5.60 13.24 35.36
CA LEU A 345 -5.17 14.23 34.37
C LEU A 345 -5.70 13.83 32.99
N ASP A 346 -6.57 14.64 32.41
CA ASP A 346 -6.94 14.57 30.99
C ASP A 346 -6.14 15.57 30.13
N ASN A 347 -6.49 15.77 28.86
CA ASN A 347 -5.77 16.71 27.97
C ASN A 347 -5.89 18.20 28.41
N THR A 348 -6.79 18.51 29.34
CA THR A 348 -7.27 19.86 29.67
C THR A 348 -7.52 20.11 31.14
N SER A 349 -7.89 19.09 31.93
CA SER A 349 -8.18 19.23 33.37
C SER A 349 -7.35 18.30 34.26
N CYS A 350 -7.11 18.76 35.49
CA CYS A 350 -6.69 17.94 36.62
C CYS A 350 -7.88 17.84 37.58
N SER A 351 -8.32 16.62 37.88
CA SER A 351 -9.48 16.36 38.75
C SER A 351 -9.09 15.41 39.88
N VAL A 352 -9.54 15.71 41.11
CA VAL A 352 -9.44 14.77 42.24
C VAL A 352 -10.53 13.72 42.07
N VAL A 353 -10.18 12.45 42.24
CA VAL A 353 -11.08 11.31 42.09
C VAL A 353 -10.99 10.39 43.31
N THR A 354 -12.08 9.71 43.63
CA THR A 354 -12.13 8.78 44.78
C THR A 354 -12.63 7.42 44.31
N PRO A 355 -11.91 6.32 44.56
CA PRO A 355 -12.36 5.00 44.15
C PRO A 355 -13.60 4.59 44.94
N PRO A 356 -14.69 4.12 44.28
CA PRO A 356 -15.94 3.79 44.96
C PRO A 356 -15.73 2.64 45.95
N GLY A 357 -16.30 2.77 47.15
CA GLY A 357 -16.18 1.76 48.20
C GLY A 357 -14.74 1.51 48.67
N MET A 358 -13.84 2.49 48.60
CA MET A 358 -12.55 2.42 49.28
C MET A 358 -12.75 2.33 50.79
N SER A 359 -11.92 1.56 51.49
CA SER A 359 -11.97 1.54 52.96
C SER A 359 -11.50 2.89 53.53
N PRO A 360 -12.19 3.47 54.54
CA PRO A 360 -11.67 4.63 55.28
C PRO A 360 -10.32 4.37 55.97
N SER A 361 -9.97 3.10 56.20
CA SER A 361 -8.67 2.68 56.75
C SER A 361 -7.63 2.34 55.68
N ALA A 362 -7.88 2.62 54.39
CA ALA A 362 -7.01 2.18 53.31
C ALA A 362 -5.57 2.72 53.39
N GLY A 363 -5.38 3.97 53.84
CA GLY A 363 -4.08 4.61 53.89
C GLY A 363 -3.54 5.05 52.52
N ALA A 364 -2.24 5.24 52.39
CA ALA A 364 -1.61 5.80 51.18
C ALA A 364 -1.45 4.76 50.06
N TYR A 365 -1.68 5.16 48.81
CA TYR A 365 -1.51 4.28 47.63
C TYR A 365 -0.03 4.13 47.26
N LEU A 366 0.46 2.90 47.17
CA LEU A 366 1.86 2.59 46.89
C LEU A 366 2.09 1.94 45.51
N GLN A 367 1.07 1.32 44.90
CA GLN A 367 1.20 0.73 43.56
C GLN A 367 -0.14 0.74 42.80
N MET A 368 -0.08 0.95 41.48
CA MET A 368 -1.23 0.83 40.56
C MET A 368 -1.00 -0.25 39.51
N ALA A 369 -2.05 -0.98 39.14
CA ALA A 369 -2.02 -1.93 38.03
C ALA A 369 -3.24 -1.78 37.13
N VAL A 370 -3.00 -1.75 35.81
CA VAL A 370 -4.03 -1.56 34.78
C VAL A 370 -4.13 -2.83 33.95
N SER A 371 -5.36 -3.27 33.63
CA SER A 371 -5.54 -4.48 32.83
C SER A 371 -5.06 -4.28 31.38
N PHE A 372 -4.67 -5.35 30.70
CA PHE A 372 -4.13 -5.33 29.32
C PHE A 372 -5.04 -4.64 28.28
N ASN A 373 -6.31 -4.39 28.63
CA ASN A 373 -7.32 -3.72 27.82
C ASN A 373 -7.83 -2.39 28.42
N TYR A 374 -7.15 -1.83 29.43
CA TYR A 374 -7.48 -0.58 30.14
C TYR A 374 -8.88 -0.54 30.79
N ARG A 375 -9.53 -1.69 31.00
CA ARG A 375 -10.89 -1.76 31.58
C ARG A 375 -10.93 -1.85 33.10
N CYS A 376 -9.93 -2.49 33.72
CA CYS A 376 -9.85 -2.64 35.18
C CYS A 376 -8.59 -1.97 35.73
N LEU A 377 -8.71 -1.46 36.95
CA LEU A 377 -7.67 -0.77 37.71
C LEU A 377 -7.61 -1.39 39.11
N ALA A 378 -6.40 -1.70 39.57
CA ALA A 378 -6.13 -2.15 40.92
C ALA A 378 -5.18 -1.18 41.62
N LEU A 379 -5.40 -1.00 42.92
CA LEU A 379 -4.70 -0.05 43.78
C LEU A 379 -4.25 -0.80 45.04
N PHE A 380 -2.94 -0.81 45.32
CA PHE A 380 -2.36 -1.38 46.55
C PHE A 380 -1.96 -0.24 47.49
N THR A 381 -2.21 -0.39 48.79
CA THR A 381 -1.92 0.64 49.80
C THR A 381 -0.96 0.19 50.92
N ASP A 382 -0.41 1.15 51.66
CA ASP A 382 0.50 0.97 52.80
C ASP A 382 -0.06 0.10 53.95
N THR A 383 -1.38 -0.03 54.06
CA THR A 383 -2.03 -0.94 55.01
C THR A 383 -2.08 -2.39 54.55
N GLY A 384 -1.69 -2.67 53.30
CA GLY A 384 -1.74 -3.99 52.64
C GLY A 384 -3.06 -4.28 51.94
N TYR A 385 -3.95 -3.28 51.85
CA TYR A 385 -5.27 -3.39 51.20
C TYR A 385 -5.16 -3.19 49.69
N ILE A 386 -5.88 -4.03 48.95
CA ILE A 386 -5.96 -4.05 47.50
C ILE A 386 -7.40 -3.73 47.10
N TRP A 387 -7.61 -2.59 46.45
CA TRP A 387 -8.87 -2.27 45.79
C TRP A 387 -8.81 -2.70 44.33
N MET A 388 -9.90 -3.28 43.82
CA MET A 388 -10.03 -3.70 42.42
C MET A 388 -11.36 -3.17 41.87
N GLY A 389 -11.30 -2.42 40.77
CA GLY A 389 -12.46 -1.78 40.17
C GLY A 389 -12.35 -1.55 38.66
N LEU A 390 -13.38 -0.97 38.06
CA LEU A 390 -13.29 -0.48 36.69
C LEU A 390 -12.35 0.73 36.64
N ALA A 391 -11.55 0.82 35.58
CA ALA A 391 -10.62 1.94 35.36
C ALA A 391 -11.34 3.29 35.12
N THR A 392 -12.65 3.27 34.90
CA THR A 392 -13.52 4.45 34.87
C THR A 392 -13.81 5.03 36.26
N LEU A 393 -13.40 4.35 37.34
CA LEU A 393 -13.70 4.66 38.75
C LEU A 393 -15.21 4.72 39.07
N LYS A 394 -16.06 4.10 38.23
CA LYS A 394 -17.54 4.09 38.43
C LYS A 394 -18.04 2.88 39.23
N GLU A 395 -17.25 1.81 39.32
CA GLU A 395 -17.67 0.53 39.89
C GLU A 395 -16.48 -0.14 40.59
N LYS A 396 -16.72 -0.64 41.82
CA LYS A 396 -15.82 -1.54 42.55
C LYS A 396 -16.22 -2.97 42.26
N LEU A 397 -15.23 -3.83 42.06
CA LEU A 397 -15.39 -5.22 41.64
C LEU A 397 -15.08 -6.19 42.78
N CYS A 398 -14.05 -5.87 43.56
CA CYS A 398 -13.60 -6.62 44.73
C CYS A 398 -12.66 -5.77 45.61
N GLU A 399 -12.38 -6.31 46.79
CA GLU A 399 -11.29 -5.89 47.67
C GLU A 399 -10.55 -7.13 48.16
N PHE A 400 -9.29 -6.97 48.54
CA PHE A 400 -8.51 -8.01 49.21
C PHE A 400 -7.57 -7.38 50.24
N ASN A 401 -7.34 -8.05 51.37
CA ASN A 401 -6.33 -7.62 52.34
C ASN A 401 -5.18 -8.62 52.33
N SER A 402 -4.04 -8.20 51.76
CA SER A 402 -2.87 -9.06 51.62
C SER A 402 -2.12 -9.32 52.93
N THR A 403 -2.41 -8.57 54.00
CA THR A 403 -1.67 -8.47 55.28
C THR A 403 -0.22 -7.97 55.16
N ILE A 404 0.41 -8.12 53.99
CA ILE A 404 1.74 -7.62 53.65
C ILE A 404 1.66 -6.11 53.43
N ARG A 405 2.42 -5.32 54.21
CA ARG A 405 2.45 -3.85 54.11
C ARG A 405 3.63 -3.28 53.33
N SER A 406 4.61 -4.11 52.99
CA SER A 406 5.73 -3.69 52.15
C SER A 406 5.27 -3.45 50.71
N PRO A 407 5.69 -2.35 50.04
CA PRO A 407 5.31 -2.07 48.66
C PRO A 407 5.73 -3.22 47.72
N PRO A 408 4.86 -3.65 46.79
CA PRO A 408 5.18 -4.72 45.84
C PRO A 408 6.09 -4.22 44.72
N LYS A 409 7.04 -5.06 44.32
CA LYS A 409 7.95 -4.82 43.17
C LYS A 409 7.15 -4.61 41.89
N GLN A 410 6.15 -5.45 41.66
CA GLN A 410 5.23 -5.36 40.53
C GLN A 410 3.83 -5.80 40.97
N MET A 411 2.81 -5.17 40.38
CA MET A 411 1.43 -5.62 40.43
C MET A 411 0.88 -5.61 39.00
N VAL A 412 0.26 -6.71 38.58
CA VAL A 412 -0.27 -6.88 37.22
C VAL A 412 -1.60 -7.63 37.26
N TRP A 413 -2.43 -7.49 36.22
CA TRP A 413 -3.68 -8.24 36.11
C TRP A 413 -3.47 -9.62 35.48
N CYS A 414 -4.10 -10.64 36.04
CA CYS A 414 -4.23 -11.98 35.46
C CYS A 414 -5.72 -12.24 35.21
N MET A 415 -6.19 -11.99 33.99
CA MET A 415 -7.60 -12.12 33.62
C MET A 415 -7.73 -12.78 32.26
N ARG A 416 -8.56 -13.83 32.16
CA ARG A 416 -8.94 -14.41 30.86
C ARG A 416 -10.05 -13.57 30.19
N PRO A 417 -10.00 -13.30 28.88
CA PRO A 417 -11.07 -12.59 28.19
C PRO A 417 -12.43 -13.29 28.38
N ARG A 418 -13.47 -12.50 28.65
CA ARG A 418 -14.83 -12.94 29.02
C ARG A 418 -14.97 -13.65 30.37
N SER A 419 -13.91 -13.84 31.16
CA SER A 419 -14.10 -14.38 32.52
C SER A 419 -14.92 -13.42 33.38
N ARG A 420 -15.70 -14.00 34.30
CA ARG A 420 -16.33 -13.30 35.41
C ARG A 420 -15.33 -13.05 36.55
N GLN A 421 -14.36 -13.94 36.69
CA GLN A 421 -13.30 -13.87 37.69
C GLN A 421 -12.28 -12.81 37.31
N ARG A 422 -11.76 -12.12 38.32
CA ARG A 422 -10.81 -11.02 38.15
C ARG A 422 -9.76 -11.15 39.24
N ALA A 423 -8.50 -11.32 38.84
CA ALA A 423 -7.40 -11.46 39.77
C ALA A 423 -6.24 -10.54 39.42
N VAL A 424 -5.56 -10.06 40.46
CA VAL A 424 -4.25 -9.43 40.35
C VAL A 424 -3.17 -10.37 40.86
N VAL A 425 -2.02 -10.32 40.19
CA VAL A 425 -0.78 -10.95 40.61
C VAL A 425 0.11 -9.88 41.20
N VAL A 426 0.49 -10.06 42.46
CA VAL A 426 1.33 -9.15 43.23
C VAL A 426 2.63 -9.86 43.55
N ALA A 427 3.77 -9.24 43.21
CA ALA A 427 5.09 -9.82 43.43
C ALA A 427 5.95 -8.99 44.38
N TRP A 428 6.58 -9.70 45.32
CA TRP A 428 7.72 -9.28 46.12
C TRP A 428 8.90 -10.22 45.81
N ASP A 429 10.07 -10.01 46.42
CA ASP A 429 11.35 -10.67 46.10
C ASP A 429 11.29 -12.17 45.76
N ARG A 430 10.61 -12.96 46.58
CA ARG A 430 10.48 -14.42 46.45
C ARG A 430 9.08 -14.93 46.78
N GLN A 431 8.07 -14.05 46.68
CA GLN A 431 6.69 -14.36 46.99
C GLN A 431 5.79 -13.71 45.95
N LEU A 432 4.91 -14.51 45.37
CA LEU A 432 3.94 -14.10 44.37
C LEU A 432 2.54 -14.51 44.84
N MET A 433 1.64 -13.53 44.92
CA MET A 433 0.27 -13.70 45.42
C MET A 433 -0.73 -13.47 44.29
N VAL A 434 -1.70 -14.37 44.16
CA VAL A 434 -2.88 -14.20 43.30
C VAL A 434 -4.08 -13.87 44.20
N ALA A 435 -4.55 -12.62 44.12
CA ALA A 435 -5.68 -12.11 44.88
C ALA A 435 -6.84 -11.77 43.93
N GLY A 436 -8.09 -12.03 44.33
CA GLY A 436 -9.27 -11.84 43.49
C GLY A 436 -10.52 -11.49 44.30
N ASN A 437 -11.67 -12.04 43.92
CA ASN A 437 -12.95 -11.85 44.61
C ASN A 437 -13.12 -12.68 45.91
N SER A 438 -12.20 -13.60 46.21
CA SER A 438 -12.20 -14.48 47.38
C SER A 438 -11.51 -13.85 48.59
N THR A 439 -11.91 -14.28 49.80
CA THR A 439 -11.15 -14.01 51.05
C THR A 439 -9.83 -14.77 51.12
N GLU A 440 -9.68 -15.82 50.30
CA GLU A 440 -8.46 -16.60 50.13
C GLU A 440 -7.61 -16.06 48.97
N CYS A 441 -6.30 -16.33 48.99
CA CYS A 441 -5.37 -16.04 47.90
C CYS A 441 -4.45 -17.25 47.64
N ILE A 442 -3.99 -17.40 46.41
CA ILE A 442 -2.97 -18.38 46.06
C ILE A 442 -1.61 -17.73 46.33
N GLN A 443 -0.74 -18.40 47.07
CA GLN A 443 0.63 -17.93 47.34
C GLN A 443 1.64 -18.91 46.75
N PHE A 444 2.54 -18.39 45.92
CA PHE A 444 3.70 -19.11 45.40
C PHE A 444 4.97 -18.54 46.04
N VAL A 445 5.77 -19.40 46.66
CA VAL A 445 7.17 -19.09 47.01
C VAL A 445 8.03 -19.34 45.77
N LEU A 446 9.00 -18.46 45.51
CA LEU A 446 9.89 -18.53 44.34
C LEU A 446 11.35 -18.72 44.80
N ASP A 447 12.09 -19.59 44.12
CA ASP A 447 13.51 -19.83 44.41
C ASP A 447 14.43 -18.67 43.99
N GLU A 448 14.03 -17.93 42.95
CA GLU A 448 14.73 -16.79 42.35
C GLU A 448 13.82 -15.55 42.27
N ASP A 449 14.41 -14.37 42.04
CA ASP A 449 13.64 -13.19 41.65
C ASP A 449 12.89 -13.43 40.32
N SER A 450 11.67 -12.89 40.23
CA SER A 450 10.91 -12.88 38.98
C SER A 450 10.62 -11.46 38.48
N TYR A 451 10.53 -11.33 37.16
CA TYR A 451 9.97 -10.18 36.46
C TYR A 451 8.65 -10.58 35.81
N LEU A 452 7.57 -9.87 36.14
CA LEU A 452 6.23 -10.12 35.62
C LEU A 452 5.98 -9.37 34.31
N VAL A 453 5.35 -10.05 33.35
CA VAL A 453 4.90 -9.49 32.07
C VAL A 453 3.39 -9.76 31.92
N PRO A 454 2.54 -8.71 31.90
CA PRO A 454 1.11 -8.90 31.70
C PRO A 454 0.82 -9.30 30.25
N GLU A 455 -0.02 -10.30 30.05
CA GLU A 455 -0.56 -10.71 28.75
C GLU A 455 -2.08 -10.54 28.72
N VAL A 456 -2.70 -10.81 27.56
CA VAL A 456 -4.15 -10.64 27.37
C VAL A 456 -5.02 -11.63 28.16
N ASP A 457 -4.43 -12.75 28.59
CA ASP A 457 -5.11 -13.90 29.17
C ASP A 457 -4.37 -14.55 30.35
N GLY A 458 -3.31 -13.90 30.87
CA GLY A 458 -2.49 -14.39 31.97
C GLY A 458 -1.26 -13.52 32.22
N VAL A 459 -0.28 -14.05 32.95
CA VAL A 459 0.97 -13.38 33.30
C VAL A 459 2.14 -14.29 32.98
N ARG A 460 3.14 -13.79 32.25
CA ARG A 460 4.43 -14.48 32.10
C ARG A 460 5.37 -14.06 33.22
N ILE A 461 6.08 -15.04 33.77
CA ILE A 461 6.97 -14.90 34.93
C ILE A 461 8.37 -15.27 34.45
N LEU A 462 9.29 -14.30 34.42
CA LEU A 462 10.67 -14.48 33.95
C LEU A 462 11.62 -14.56 35.15
N SER A 463 12.39 -15.63 35.30
CA SER A 463 13.47 -15.75 36.30
C SER A 463 14.85 -15.82 35.61
N ARG A 464 15.93 -16.13 36.34
CA ARG A 464 17.23 -16.44 35.70
C ARG A 464 17.18 -17.79 34.99
N THR A 465 16.49 -18.78 35.55
CA THR A 465 16.53 -20.18 35.08
C THR A 465 15.31 -20.63 34.28
N SER A 466 14.16 -19.96 34.42
CA SER A 466 12.86 -20.39 33.86
C SER A 466 12.02 -19.22 33.33
N HIS A 467 11.09 -19.55 32.44
CA HIS A 467 10.02 -18.69 31.97
C HIS A 467 8.71 -19.45 32.14
N GLU A 468 7.87 -18.99 33.06
CA GLU A 468 6.59 -19.63 33.39
C GLU A 468 5.40 -18.82 32.88
N PHE A 469 4.25 -19.47 32.75
CA PHE A 469 2.96 -18.82 32.53
C PHE A 469 2.00 -19.15 33.67
N LEU A 470 1.38 -18.11 34.23
CA LEU A 470 0.33 -18.18 35.23
C LEU A 470 -0.96 -17.67 34.61
N HIS A 471 -2.02 -18.49 34.61
CA HIS A 471 -3.32 -18.08 34.09
C HIS A 471 -4.49 -18.75 34.81
N GLU A 472 -5.67 -18.14 34.63
CA GLU A 472 -6.97 -18.69 35.00
C GLU A 472 -7.33 -19.85 34.05
N ILE A 473 -7.65 -21.01 34.59
CA ILE A 473 -7.94 -22.22 33.81
C ILE A 473 -9.24 -22.01 33.02
N PRO A 474 -9.27 -22.26 31.69
CA PRO A 474 -10.47 -22.06 30.88
C PRO A 474 -11.59 -23.04 31.20
N GLU A 475 -12.83 -22.57 31.04
CA GLU A 475 -14.07 -23.29 31.38
C GLU A 475 -14.12 -24.68 30.72
N ALA A 476 -13.85 -24.80 29.42
CA ALA A 476 -13.79 -26.10 28.72
C ALA A 476 -12.70 -27.06 29.26
N SER A 477 -11.54 -26.54 29.70
CA SER A 477 -10.51 -27.38 30.36
C SER A 477 -10.93 -27.77 31.78
N GLN A 478 -11.59 -26.85 32.50
CA GLN A 478 -12.13 -27.08 33.84
C GLN A 478 -13.24 -28.14 33.82
N GLU A 479 -14.17 -28.06 32.87
CA GLU A 479 -15.24 -29.04 32.68
C GLU A 479 -14.72 -30.44 32.36
N ILE A 480 -13.66 -30.57 31.54
CA ILE A 480 -13.13 -31.89 31.16
C ILE A 480 -12.25 -32.51 32.25
N PHE A 481 -11.37 -31.73 32.88
CA PHE A 481 -10.33 -32.27 33.75
C PHE A 481 -10.60 -32.17 35.26
N LYS A 482 -11.63 -31.42 35.71
CA LYS A 482 -11.99 -31.36 37.15
C LYS A 482 -12.28 -32.77 37.69
N ILE A 483 -11.74 -33.06 38.88
CA ILE A 483 -11.87 -34.38 39.52
C ILE A 483 -13.36 -34.72 39.69
N ALA A 484 -13.75 -35.93 39.28
CA ALA A 484 -15.13 -36.42 39.25
C ALA A 484 -16.12 -35.55 38.44
N SER A 485 -15.65 -34.87 37.39
CA SER A 485 -16.54 -34.20 36.44
C SER A 485 -17.38 -35.20 35.64
N MET A 486 -18.69 -34.91 35.55
CA MET A 486 -19.65 -35.60 34.69
C MET A 486 -20.02 -34.75 33.46
N ALA A 487 -19.20 -33.75 33.09
CA ALA A 487 -19.45 -32.92 31.93
C ALA A 487 -19.39 -33.74 30.61
N PRO A 488 -20.13 -33.37 29.56
CA PRO A 488 -20.20 -34.16 28.32
C PRO A 488 -18.83 -34.43 27.69
N GLY A 489 -17.93 -33.43 27.67
CA GLY A 489 -16.54 -33.59 27.21
C GLY A 489 -15.68 -34.50 28.09
N ALA A 490 -15.90 -34.52 29.42
CA ALA A 490 -15.20 -35.41 30.34
C ALA A 490 -15.59 -36.88 30.08
N LEU A 491 -16.90 -37.14 29.98
CA LEU A 491 -17.43 -38.46 29.64
C LEU A 491 -16.97 -38.91 28.24
N LEU A 492 -16.88 -38.01 27.25
CA LEU A 492 -16.39 -38.32 25.91
C LEU A 492 -14.88 -38.65 25.91
N LEU A 493 -14.08 -37.99 26.76
CA LEU A 493 -12.66 -38.29 26.92
C LEU A 493 -12.45 -39.68 27.55
N GLU A 494 -13.19 -40.01 28.61
CA GLU A 494 -13.12 -41.35 29.21
C GLU A 494 -13.71 -42.44 28.30
N ALA A 495 -14.78 -42.16 27.54
CA ALA A 495 -15.27 -43.07 26.50
C ALA A 495 -14.19 -43.39 25.46
N GLN A 496 -13.41 -42.38 25.03
CA GLN A 496 -12.33 -42.57 24.07
C GLN A 496 -11.12 -43.32 24.67
N LYS A 497 -10.82 -43.11 25.95
CA LYS A 497 -9.79 -43.87 26.69
C LYS A 497 -10.19 -45.33 26.91
N GLU A 498 -11.46 -45.61 27.23
CA GLU A 498 -11.97 -46.98 27.33
C GLU A 498 -12.03 -47.65 25.95
N TYR A 499 -12.30 -46.91 24.88
CA TYR A 499 -12.22 -47.41 23.51
C TYR A 499 -10.79 -47.80 23.11
N GLU A 500 -9.78 -47.01 23.48
CA GLU A 500 -8.36 -47.39 23.31
C GLU A 500 -7.93 -48.62 24.16
N LYS A 501 -8.75 -49.06 25.12
CA LYS A 501 -8.56 -50.28 25.93
C LYS A 501 -9.45 -51.45 25.48
N GLU A 502 -10.18 -51.32 24.37
CA GLU A 502 -11.17 -52.30 23.88
C GLU A 502 -12.28 -52.63 24.91
N SER A 503 -12.59 -51.68 25.80
CA SER A 503 -13.53 -51.84 26.93
C SER A 503 -14.97 -51.47 26.55
N GLN A 504 -15.95 -52.30 26.93
CA GLN A 504 -17.38 -52.05 26.68
C GLN A 504 -17.89 -50.74 27.29
N LYS A 505 -17.22 -50.22 28.32
CA LYS A 505 -17.57 -48.95 29.00
C LYS A 505 -17.54 -47.75 28.06
N ALA A 506 -16.81 -47.83 26.95
CA ALA A 506 -16.84 -46.83 25.90
C ALA A 506 -18.25 -46.60 25.33
N ASP A 507 -19.05 -47.68 25.19
CA ASP A 507 -20.44 -47.61 24.72
C ASP A 507 -21.39 -47.17 25.85
N GLU A 508 -21.12 -47.56 27.10
CA GLU A 508 -21.87 -47.10 28.29
C GLU A 508 -21.84 -45.56 28.41
N TYR A 509 -20.64 -44.96 28.42
CA TYR A 509 -20.48 -43.50 28.45
C TYR A 509 -21.00 -42.81 27.18
N LEU A 510 -20.80 -43.40 26.00
CA LEU A 510 -21.27 -42.81 24.74
C LEU A 510 -22.81 -42.76 24.66
N ARG A 511 -23.50 -43.78 25.19
CA ARG A 511 -24.97 -43.79 25.33
C ARG A 511 -25.45 -42.72 26.30
N GLU A 512 -24.82 -42.59 27.47
CA GLU A 512 -25.17 -41.56 28.47
C GLU A 512 -25.17 -40.15 27.85
N ILE A 513 -24.13 -39.80 27.10
CA ILE A 513 -24.02 -38.51 26.39
C ILE A 513 -25.05 -38.38 25.27
N LYS A 514 -25.33 -39.48 24.53
CA LYS A 514 -26.21 -39.50 23.36
C LYS A 514 -27.70 -39.42 23.74
N ASP A 515 -28.11 -40.10 24.80
CA ASP A 515 -29.50 -40.10 25.29
C ASP A 515 -29.88 -38.72 25.86
N GLN A 516 -28.93 -38.04 26.51
CA GLN A 516 -29.03 -36.63 26.90
C GLN A 516 -28.92 -35.65 25.71
N LYS A 517 -28.54 -36.13 24.52
CA LYS A 517 -28.32 -35.37 23.27
C LYS A 517 -27.16 -34.35 23.31
N LEU A 518 -26.25 -34.48 24.29
CA LEU A 518 -25.14 -33.55 24.52
C LEU A 518 -23.88 -33.87 23.69
N LEU A 519 -23.93 -34.86 22.80
CA LEU A 519 -22.75 -35.28 22.02
C LEU A 519 -22.11 -34.18 21.15
N PRO A 520 -22.86 -33.26 20.49
CA PRO A 520 -22.25 -32.14 19.78
C PRO A 520 -21.53 -31.16 20.70
N GLU A 521 -22.03 -30.98 21.93
CA GLU A 521 -21.43 -30.15 22.98
C GLU A 521 -20.14 -30.79 23.50
N ALA A 522 -20.17 -32.08 23.81
CA ALA A 522 -19.00 -32.86 24.21
C ALA A 522 -17.85 -32.77 23.20
N VAL A 523 -18.16 -32.91 21.91
CA VAL A 523 -17.17 -32.76 20.83
C VAL A 523 -16.65 -31.31 20.76
N SER A 524 -17.50 -30.31 20.99
CA SER A 524 -17.09 -28.89 21.02
C SER A 524 -16.19 -28.57 22.22
N GLN A 525 -16.53 -29.04 23.42
CA GLN A 525 -15.73 -28.90 24.64
C GLN A 525 -14.33 -29.50 24.43
N CYS A 526 -14.24 -30.73 23.91
CA CYS A 526 -12.96 -31.38 23.62
C CYS A 526 -12.14 -30.62 22.56
N ILE A 527 -12.78 -30.03 21.55
CA ILE A 527 -12.08 -29.17 20.57
C ILE A 527 -11.57 -27.89 21.23
N GLU A 528 -12.37 -27.20 22.03
CA GLU A 528 -11.98 -25.91 22.62
C GLU A 528 -10.91 -26.07 23.70
N ALA A 529 -11.05 -27.04 24.60
CA ALA A 529 -10.04 -27.39 25.61
C ALA A 529 -8.68 -27.70 24.96
N ALA A 530 -8.66 -28.42 23.83
CA ALA A 530 -7.42 -28.69 23.10
C ALA A 530 -6.69 -27.40 22.65
N GLY A 531 -7.41 -26.31 22.41
CA GLY A 531 -6.83 -24.99 22.14
C GLY A 531 -6.07 -24.41 23.34
N TYR A 532 -6.58 -24.63 24.55
CA TYR A 532 -6.04 -24.03 25.77
C TYR A 532 -4.89 -24.82 26.41
N GLU A 533 -4.75 -26.10 26.09
CA GLU A 533 -3.65 -26.92 26.60
C GLU A 533 -2.32 -26.64 25.88
N HIS A 534 -1.23 -26.57 26.65
CA HIS A 534 0.10 -26.28 26.10
C HIS A 534 0.81 -27.54 25.60
N GLU A 535 0.61 -28.67 26.29
CA GLU A 535 1.29 -29.93 26.02
C GLU A 535 0.73 -30.65 24.78
N PRO A 536 1.58 -31.03 23.80
CA PRO A 536 1.12 -31.68 22.58
C PRO A 536 0.40 -33.01 22.76
N ASP A 537 0.64 -33.78 23.83
CA ASP A 537 0.01 -35.10 24.03
C ASP A 537 -1.37 -35.00 24.67
N THR A 538 -1.54 -34.16 25.70
CA THR A 538 -2.88 -33.77 26.17
C THR A 538 -3.75 -33.16 25.05
N GLN A 539 -3.20 -32.29 24.20
CA GLN A 539 -3.89 -31.79 23.00
C GLN A 539 -4.34 -32.90 22.04
N LYS A 540 -3.47 -33.89 21.77
CA LYS A 540 -3.80 -35.04 20.90
C LYS A 540 -4.92 -35.88 21.51
N SER A 541 -4.92 -36.11 22.83
CA SER A 541 -5.95 -36.91 23.52
C SER A 541 -7.33 -36.26 23.37
N LEU A 542 -7.44 -34.96 23.67
CA LEU A 542 -8.67 -34.19 23.48
C LEU A 542 -9.17 -34.19 22.02
N LEU A 543 -8.26 -34.05 21.05
CA LEU A 543 -8.61 -34.15 19.62
C LEU A 543 -8.97 -35.57 19.17
N ARG A 544 -8.46 -36.64 19.82
CA ARG A 544 -8.93 -38.01 19.60
C ARG A 544 -10.35 -38.19 20.15
N ALA A 545 -10.64 -37.72 21.36
CA ALA A 545 -11.98 -37.74 21.95
C ALA A 545 -13.01 -37.03 21.04
N ALA A 546 -12.70 -35.80 20.59
CA ALA A 546 -13.52 -35.09 19.59
C ALA A 546 -13.63 -35.85 18.25
N SER A 547 -12.55 -36.50 17.80
CA SER A 547 -12.56 -37.28 16.56
C SER A 547 -13.28 -38.63 16.67
N PHE A 548 -13.48 -39.15 17.88
CA PHE A 548 -14.29 -40.32 18.18
C PHE A 548 -15.78 -39.93 18.25
N GLY A 549 -16.13 -38.93 19.08
CA GLY A 549 -17.52 -38.49 19.26
C GLY A 549 -18.21 -38.03 17.98
N LYS A 550 -17.50 -37.31 17.08
CA LYS A 550 -18.07 -36.84 15.81
C LYS A 550 -18.55 -37.95 14.88
N CYS A 551 -18.06 -39.18 15.04
CA CYS A 551 -18.47 -40.33 14.21
C CYS A 551 -19.92 -40.78 14.47
N PHE A 552 -20.52 -40.35 15.58
CA PHE A 552 -21.88 -40.69 15.97
C PHE A 552 -22.86 -39.50 15.85
N ILE A 553 -22.47 -38.45 15.12
CA ILE A 553 -23.28 -37.24 14.85
C ILE A 553 -23.70 -37.20 13.37
N ASP A 554 -25.01 -37.25 13.13
CA ASP A 554 -25.60 -37.13 11.79
C ASP A 554 -25.39 -35.70 11.23
N LYS A 555 -24.31 -35.51 10.46
CA LYS A 555 -23.83 -34.26 9.82
C LYS A 555 -23.05 -33.31 10.75
N PHE A 556 -21.97 -33.80 11.37
CA PHE A 556 -21.00 -32.94 12.06
C PHE A 556 -20.30 -31.94 11.10
N PRO A 557 -20.24 -30.63 11.41
CA PRO A 557 -19.51 -29.63 10.62
C PRO A 557 -17.99 -29.71 10.85
N PRO A 558 -17.17 -30.09 9.85
CA PRO A 558 -15.74 -30.37 10.05
C PRO A 558 -14.87 -29.13 10.31
N GLU A 559 -15.36 -27.93 10.02
CA GLU A 559 -14.57 -26.69 9.94
C GLU A 559 -13.87 -26.35 11.26
N GLY A 560 -14.60 -26.46 12.39
CA GLY A 560 -14.04 -26.16 13.71
C GLY A 560 -12.93 -27.13 14.12
N PHE A 561 -13.15 -28.43 13.91
CA PHE A 561 -12.18 -29.48 14.20
C PHE A 561 -10.91 -29.33 13.34
N VAL A 562 -11.09 -29.17 12.02
CA VAL A 562 -9.96 -29.00 11.08
C VAL A 562 -9.16 -27.74 11.39
N ARG A 563 -9.84 -26.62 11.67
CA ARG A 563 -9.18 -25.36 12.00
C ARG A 563 -8.37 -25.46 13.29
N MET A 564 -8.92 -26.05 14.35
CA MET A 564 -8.17 -26.27 15.60
C MET A 564 -6.93 -27.16 15.39
N CYS A 565 -7.05 -28.22 14.58
CA CYS A 565 -5.90 -29.06 14.20
C CYS A 565 -4.81 -28.28 13.42
N GLN A 566 -5.19 -27.30 12.61
CA GLN A 566 -4.26 -26.42 11.91
C GLN A 566 -3.61 -25.41 12.86
N ASP A 567 -4.42 -24.72 13.68
CA ASP A 567 -3.98 -23.70 14.63
C ASP A 567 -2.98 -24.28 15.64
N LEU A 568 -3.27 -25.44 16.23
CA LEU A 568 -2.38 -26.11 17.20
C LEU A 568 -1.07 -26.58 16.56
N ARG A 569 -1.08 -26.97 15.29
CA ARG A 569 0.15 -27.32 14.57
C ARG A 569 1.04 -26.10 14.33
N VAL A 570 0.46 -24.94 14.04
CA VAL A 570 1.20 -23.68 13.92
C VAL A 570 1.71 -23.22 15.29
N LEU A 571 0.85 -23.24 16.32
CA LEU A 571 1.21 -22.90 17.70
C LEU A 571 2.38 -23.73 18.22
N ASN A 572 2.32 -25.07 18.12
CA ASN A 572 3.38 -25.93 18.61
C ASN A 572 4.69 -25.75 17.81
N ALA A 573 4.62 -25.38 16.53
CA ALA A 573 5.81 -25.10 15.72
C ALA A 573 6.50 -23.77 16.06
N ILE A 574 5.77 -22.76 16.57
CA ILE A 574 6.36 -21.49 17.05
C ILE A 574 6.71 -21.51 18.55
N ARG A 575 6.09 -22.42 19.32
CA ARG A 575 6.42 -22.70 20.72
C ARG A 575 7.74 -23.45 20.88
N ASP A 576 8.25 -24.12 19.84
CA ASP A 576 9.57 -24.77 19.90
C ASP A 576 10.65 -23.80 20.41
N TYR A 577 11.53 -24.28 21.30
CA TYR A 577 12.52 -23.43 21.99
C TYR A 577 13.49 -22.72 21.03
N GLN A 578 13.75 -23.28 19.84
CA GLN A 578 14.59 -22.66 18.81
C GLN A 578 13.91 -21.47 18.12
N ILE A 579 12.57 -21.40 18.20
CA ILE A 579 11.75 -20.30 17.66
C ILE A 579 11.39 -19.31 18.76
N GLY A 580 11.05 -19.80 19.96
CA GLY A 580 10.89 -19.01 21.18
C GLY A 580 9.77 -17.97 21.10
N ILE A 581 8.56 -18.38 20.67
CA ILE A 581 7.36 -17.54 20.69
C ILE A 581 6.19 -18.30 21.37
N PRO A 582 6.05 -18.23 22.69
CA PRO A 582 5.14 -19.08 23.47
C PRO A 582 3.70 -18.56 23.48
N LEU A 583 3.08 -18.40 22.31
CA LEU A 583 1.69 -17.93 22.21
C LEU A 583 0.70 -18.92 22.85
N THR A 584 -0.25 -18.39 23.63
CA THR A 584 -1.51 -19.09 23.90
C THR A 584 -2.42 -19.07 22.67
N PHE A 585 -3.44 -19.92 22.64
CA PHE A 585 -4.44 -19.87 21.58
C PHE A 585 -5.21 -18.53 21.55
N THR A 586 -5.57 -17.98 22.73
CA THR A 586 -6.19 -16.65 22.86
C THR A 586 -5.31 -15.55 22.26
N GLN A 587 -4.01 -15.57 22.57
CA GLN A 587 -3.02 -14.62 22.04
C GLN A 587 -2.90 -14.74 20.53
N TYR A 588 -2.72 -15.95 20.00
CA TYR A 588 -2.64 -16.22 18.56
C TYR A 588 -3.90 -15.79 17.80
N LYS A 589 -5.10 -16.04 18.35
CA LYS A 589 -6.37 -15.58 17.74
C LYS A 589 -6.51 -14.06 17.74
N ARG A 590 -5.98 -13.36 18.75
CA ARG A 590 -6.02 -11.88 18.81
C ARG A 590 -4.90 -11.21 18.01
N LEU A 591 -3.73 -11.85 17.91
CA LEU A 591 -2.58 -11.36 17.13
C LEU A 591 -2.84 -11.46 15.62
N THR A 592 -3.60 -12.49 15.19
CA THR A 592 -3.81 -12.90 13.80
C THR A 592 -2.60 -13.57 13.14
N ILE A 593 -2.87 -14.30 12.06
CA ILE A 593 -1.83 -15.02 11.30
C ILE A 593 -0.88 -14.08 10.55
N GLU A 594 -1.38 -12.95 10.04
CA GLU A 594 -0.59 -12.01 9.24
C GLU A 594 0.51 -11.36 10.11
N VAL A 595 0.16 -10.92 11.32
CA VAL A 595 1.13 -10.36 12.27
C VAL A 595 2.07 -11.43 12.84
N LEU A 596 1.61 -12.68 13.04
CA LEU A 596 2.51 -13.78 13.41
C LEU A 596 3.57 -14.03 12.33
N LEU A 597 3.16 -14.04 11.06
CA LEU A 597 4.09 -14.18 9.94
C LEU A 597 5.09 -13.01 9.90
N ASP A 598 4.63 -11.78 10.13
CA ASP A 598 5.52 -10.61 10.24
C ASP A 598 6.52 -10.75 11.40
N ARG A 599 6.09 -11.24 12.58
CA ARG A 599 7.00 -11.51 13.71
C ARG A 599 8.06 -12.58 13.39
N LEU A 600 7.70 -13.64 12.65
CA LEU A 600 8.65 -14.65 12.18
C LEU A 600 9.62 -14.08 11.12
N VAL A 601 9.10 -13.26 10.20
CA VAL A 601 9.86 -12.59 9.13
C VAL A 601 10.85 -11.56 9.69
N LEU A 602 10.45 -10.80 10.71
CA LEU A 602 11.33 -9.88 11.45
C LEU A 602 12.45 -10.63 12.18
N ARG A 603 12.16 -11.82 12.76
CA ARG A 603 13.18 -12.74 13.32
C ARG A 603 14.06 -13.43 12.27
N ARG A 604 13.88 -13.14 10.97
CA ARG A 604 14.58 -13.78 9.83
C ARG A 604 14.26 -15.30 9.70
N LEU A 605 13.16 -15.78 10.29
CA LEU A 605 12.70 -17.18 10.28
C LEU A 605 11.91 -17.56 9.01
N TYR A 606 12.36 -17.07 7.84
CA TYR A 606 11.66 -17.20 6.57
C TYR A 606 11.21 -18.65 6.22
N PRO A 607 12.00 -19.72 6.45
CA PRO A 607 11.57 -21.08 6.09
C PRO A 607 10.34 -21.57 6.87
N LEU A 608 10.21 -21.17 8.15
CA LEU A 608 9.04 -21.51 8.96
C LEU A 608 7.82 -20.72 8.52
N ALA A 609 7.98 -19.41 8.28
CA ALA A 609 6.90 -18.54 7.78
C ALA A 609 6.33 -19.04 6.43
N ILE A 610 7.18 -19.40 5.47
CA ILE A 610 6.76 -19.96 4.17
C ILE A 610 5.97 -21.25 4.36
N ARG A 611 6.47 -22.20 5.16
CA ARG A 611 5.78 -23.48 5.41
C ARG A 611 4.45 -23.31 6.14
N ILE A 612 4.28 -22.26 6.96
CA ILE A 612 2.99 -21.91 7.57
C ILE A 612 2.02 -21.38 6.52
N CYS A 613 2.46 -20.49 5.61
CA CYS A 613 1.64 -20.01 4.50
C CYS A 613 1.16 -21.14 3.57
N GLU A 614 2.07 -22.04 3.19
CA GLU A 614 1.78 -23.23 2.37
C GLU A 614 0.77 -24.15 3.08
N TYR A 615 0.98 -24.43 4.37
CA TYR A 615 0.13 -25.32 5.16
C TYR A 615 -1.29 -24.76 5.38
N LEU A 616 -1.41 -23.45 5.62
CA LEU A 616 -2.69 -22.76 5.80
C LEU A 616 -3.35 -22.37 4.46
N ARG A 617 -2.65 -22.51 3.33
CA ARG A 617 -3.09 -22.13 1.98
C ARG A 617 -3.52 -20.66 1.89
N LEU A 618 -2.69 -19.77 2.42
CA LEU A 618 -2.89 -18.33 2.28
C LEU A 618 -2.70 -17.91 0.80
N SER A 619 -3.30 -16.79 0.41
CA SER A 619 -3.12 -16.24 -0.94
C SER A 619 -1.64 -15.92 -1.19
N GLU A 620 -1.15 -16.06 -2.42
CA GLU A 620 0.27 -15.86 -2.76
C GLU A 620 0.75 -14.46 -2.36
N ILE A 621 -0.08 -13.45 -2.60
CA ILE A 621 0.15 -12.03 -2.29
C ILE A 621 0.27 -11.78 -0.77
N GLN A 622 -0.64 -12.33 0.06
CA GLN A 622 -0.58 -12.15 1.52
C GLN A 622 0.42 -13.09 2.20
N GLY A 623 0.73 -14.21 1.57
CA GLY A 623 1.58 -15.28 2.09
C GLY A 623 3.02 -15.23 1.55
N VAL A 624 3.32 -16.13 0.60
CA VAL A 624 4.71 -16.45 0.23
C VAL A 624 5.41 -15.28 -0.49
N SER A 625 4.74 -14.57 -1.39
CA SER A 625 5.35 -13.48 -2.17
C SER A 625 5.82 -12.34 -1.28
N ARG A 626 5.00 -11.94 -0.29
CA ARG A 626 5.34 -10.95 0.76
C ARG A 626 6.57 -11.36 1.58
N ILE A 627 6.65 -12.64 1.97
CA ILE A 627 7.78 -13.17 2.75
C ILE A 627 9.08 -13.19 1.92
N LEU A 628 8.98 -13.54 0.64
CA LEU A 628 10.10 -13.55 -0.30
C LEU A 628 10.59 -12.14 -0.63
N ALA A 629 9.70 -11.16 -0.78
CA ALA A 629 10.06 -9.75 -0.93
C ALA A 629 10.85 -9.23 0.30
N HIS A 630 10.39 -9.48 1.53
CA HIS A 630 11.14 -9.09 2.73
C HIS A 630 12.47 -9.86 2.87
N TRP A 631 12.53 -11.12 2.44
CA TRP A 631 13.79 -11.88 2.37
C TRP A 631 14.79 -11.25 1.40
N ALA A 632 14.35 -10.82 0.21
CA ALA A 632 15.21 -10.16 -0.76
C ALA A 632 15.65 -8.76 -0.28
N CYS A 633 14.74 -7.98 0.30
CA CYS A 633 15.05 -6.70 0.94
C CYS A 633 16.04 -6.83 2.10
N TYR A 634 16.05 -7.93 2.85
CA TYR A 634 17.12 -8.25 3.81
C TYR A 634 18.41 -8.69 3.10
N LYS A 635 18.32 -9.50 2.04
CA LYS A 635 19.47 -10.01 1.29
C LYS A 635 20.32 -8.89 0.67
N VAL A 636 19.70 -7.82 0.15
CA VAL A 636 20.44 -6.65 -0.40
C VAL A 636 21.22 -5.87 0.65
N GLN A 637 20.80 -5.92 1.93
CA GLN A 637 21.49 -5.27 3.05
C GLN A 637 22.79 -5.98 3.48
N GLN A 638 23.08 -7.19 2.96
CA GLN A 638 24.27 -7.97 3.26
C GLN A 638 25.52 -7.41 2.55
N LYS A 639 26.22 -6.46 3.20
CA LYS A 639 27.43 -5.78 2.69
C LYS A 639 28.69 -6.69 2.61
N ASP A 640 28.61 -7.90 3.13
CA ASP A 640 29.65 -8.92 3.17
C ASP A 640 29.77 -9.77 1.88
N LYS A 641 28.91 -9.52 0.87
CA LYS A 641 28.82 -10.30 -0.37
C LYS A 641 28.80 -9.39 -1.60
N SER A 642 29.31 -9.88 -2.73
CA SER A 642 29.32 -9.13 -4.00
C SER A 642 27.91 -8.78 -4.49
N ASP A 643 27.81 -7.74 -5.30
CA ASP A 643 26.54 -7.33 -5.93
C ASP A 643 26.05 -8.43 -6.90
N GLU A 644 26.96 -9.15 -7.53
CA GLU A 644 26.72 -10.28 -8.44
C GLU A 644 26.09 -11.48 -7.73
N GLU A 645 26.69 -11.95 -6.62
CA GLU A 645 26.15 -13.07 -5.84
C GLU A 645 24.78 -12.75 -5.26
N VAL A 646 24.58 -11.50 -4.82
CA VAL A 646 23.32 -11.05 -4.24
C VAL A 646 22.23 -10.97 -5.31
N ALA A 647 22.51 -10.38 -6.48
CA ALA A 647 21.58 -10.33 -7.61
C ALA A 647 21.20 -11.74 -8.08
N HIS A 648 22.20 -12.61 -8.30
CA HIS A 648 21.96 -13.99 -8.76
C HIS A 648 21.18 -14.82 -7.74
N ALA A 649 21.53 -14.77 -6.45
CA ALA A 649 20.82 -15.51 -5.41
C ALA A 649 19.38 -15.02 -5.19
N ILE A 650 19.11 -13.72 -5.40
CA ILE A 650 17.75 -13.18 -5.38
C ILE A 650 16.97 -13.71 -6.59
N ASN A 651 17.46 -13.52 -7.82
CA ASN A 651 16.79 -13.99 -9.03
C ASN A 651 16.56 -15.51 -9.02
N GLN A 652 17.54 -16.32 -8.63
CA GLN A 652 17.40 -17.78 -8.53
C GLN A 652 16.25 -18.23 -7.60
N LYS A 653 15.89 -17.43 -6.59
CA LYS A 653 14.85 -17.77 -5.61
C LYS A 653 13.51 -17.07 -5.87
N LEU A 654 13.52 -15.89 -6.50
CA LEU A 654 12.31 -15.16 -6.87
C LEU A 654 11.80 -15.59 -8.24
N GLY A 655 12.67 -15.65 -9.26
CA GLY A 655 12.31 -15.89 -10.65
C GLY A 655 11.13 -15.00 -11.09
N ASP A 656 10.16 -15.62 -11.73
CA ASP A 656 8.89 -15.01 -12.18
C ASP A 656 7.76 -15.14 -11.12
N THR A 657 8.07 -15.24 -9.82
CA THR A 657 7.04 -15.43 -8.77
C THR A 657 6.03 -14.28 -8.76
N PRO A 658 4.71 -14.56 -8.91
CA PRO A 658 3.70 -13.52 -9.04
C PRO A 658 3.56 -12.66 -7.78
N GLY A 659 3.31 -11.37 -7.99
CA GLY A 659 3.08 -10.40 -6.92
C GLY A 659 4.34 -9.91 -6.20
N ILE A 660 5.55 -10.13 -6.75
CA ILE A 660 6.80 -9.57 -6.22
C ILE A 660 7.30 -8.45 -7.15
N SER A 661 7.60 -7.28 -6.59
CA SER A 661 8.16 -6.14 -7.31
C SER A 661 9.68 -6.12 -7.17
N TYR A 662 10.42 -6.33 -8.27
CA TYR A 662 11.87 -6.14 -8.26
C TYR A 662 12.22 -4.65 -8.12
N SER A 663 11.34 -3.74 -8.53
CA SER A 663 11.48 -2.29 -8.30
C SER A 663 11.63 -1.92 -6.81
N GLU A 664 10.85 -2.54 -5.92
CA GLU A 664 10.94 -2.30 -4.47
C GLU A 664 12.27 -2.80 -3.89
N ILE A 665 12.72 -3.98 -4.32
CA ILE A 665 13.96 -4.60 -3.85
C ILE A 665 15.18 -3.81 -4.36
N ALA A 666 15.14 -3.36 -5.62
CA ALA A 666 16.13 -2.47 -6.22
C ALA A 666 16.17 -1.10 -5.51
N ALA A 667 15.00 -0.52 -5.19
CA ALA A 667 14.92 0.72 -4.41
C ALA A 667 15.56 0.55 -3.03
N ARG A 668 15.31 -0.59 -2.35
CA ARG A 668 15.96 -0.90 -1.07
C ARG A 668 17.47 -1.09 -1.21
N ALA A 669 17.96 -1.69 -2.29
CA ALA A 669 19.40 -1.80 -2.57
C ALA A 669 20.06 -0.42 -2.77
N TYR A 670 19.39 0.47 -3.52
CA TYR A 670 19.84 1.86 -3.72
C TYR A 670 19.89 2.66 -2.42
N ASP A 671 18.83 2.58 -1.61
CA ASP A 671 18.77 3.25 -0.29
C ASP A 671 19.83 2.70 0.69
N CYS A 672 20.39 1.51 0.44
CA CYS A 672 21.53 0.94 1.17
C CYS A 672 22.91 1.35 0.60
N GLY A 673 22.94 2.15 -0.47
CA GLY A 673 24.16 2.61 -1.16
C GLY A 673 24.70 1.65 -2.23
N ARG A 674 23.96 0.60 -2.61
CA ARG A 674 24.40 -0.40 -3.60
C ARG A 674 23.77 -0.13 -4.97
N THR A 675 24.24 0.92 -5.64
CA THR A 675 23.65 1.38 -6.91
C THR A 675 23.78 0.36 -8.04
N GLU A 676 24.86 -0.42 -8.12
CA GLU A 676 25.03 -1.40 -9.20
C GLU A 676 24.17 -2.65 -8.99
N LEU A 677 24.09 -3.17 -7.76
CA LEU A 677 23.07 -4.18 -7.38
C LEU A 677 21.65 -3.68 -7.67
N ALA A 678 21.33 -2.43 -7.37
CA ALA A 678 20.01 -1.87 -7.64
C ALA A 678 19.68 -1.90 -9.14
N ILE A 679 20.63 -1.52 -10.01
CA ILE A 679 20.47 -1.60 -11.46
C ILE A 679 20.29 -3.05 -11.91
N LYS A 680 21.14 -3.98 -11.47
CA LYS A 680 21.07 -5.41 -11.84
C LYS A 680 19.80 -6.11 -11.39
N LEU A 681 19.25 -5.74 -10.22
CA LEU A 681 17.94 -6.24 -9.78
C LEU A 681 16.80 -5.67 -10.60
N LEU A 682 16.92 -4.42 -11.06
CA LEU A 682 15.91 -3.74 -11.86
C LEU A 682 15.84 -4.27 -13.31
N GLU A 683 16.92 -4.86 -13.82
CA GLU A 683 16.92 -5.62 -15.08
C GLU A 683 15.98 -6.84 -15.04
N TYR A 684 15.65 -7.36 -13.85
CA TYR A 684 14.69 -8.46 -13.66
C TYR A 684 13.24 -7.99 -13.45
N GLU A 685 12.97 -6.68 -13.37
CA GLU A 685 11.61 -6.15 -13.27
C GLU A 685 10.93 -6.16 -14.67
N PRO A 686 9.87 -6.95 -14.91
CA PRO A 686 9.22 -7.01 -16.22
C PRO A 686 8.47 -5.73 -16.61
N ARG A 687 8.13 -4.84 -15.66
CA ARG A 687 7.37 -3.61 -15.92
C ARG A 687 8.30 -2.42 -16.14
N SER A 688 8.47 -1.99 -17.39
CA SER A 688 9.29 -0.81 -17.72
C SER A 688 8.82 0.48 -17.02
N GLY A 689 7.52 0.63 -16.78
CA GLY A 689 6.95 1.74 -16.01
C GLY A 689 7.38 1.78 -14.53
N GLU A 690 7.84 0.66 -13.98
CA GLU A 690 8.47 0.58 -12.64
C GLU A 690 9.99 0.80 -12.71
N GLN A 691 10.64 0.29 -13.77
CA GLN A 691 12.07 0.48 -14.01
C GLN A 691 12.45 1.95 -14.16
N VAL A 692 11.75 2.68 -15.04
CA VAL A 692 12.17 4.02 -15.49
C VAL A 692 12.16 5.06 -14.37
N PRO A 693 11.11 5.20 -13.52
CA PRO A 693 11.12 6.15 -12.40
C PRO A 693 12.26 5.90 -11.40
N LEU A 694 12.59 4.63 -11.13
CA LEU A 694 13.70 4.30 -10.25
C LEU A 694 15.06 4.59 -10.92
N LEU A 695 15.24 4.30 -12.22
CA LEU A 695 16.44 4.71 -12.96
C LEU A 695 16.66 6.24 -12.95
N LEU A 696 15.58 7.03 -12.98
CA LEU A 696 15.64 8.49 -12.80
C LEU A 696 16.04 8.87 -11.37
N LYS A 697 15.42 8.28 -10.32
CA LYS A 697 15.83 8.48 -8.90
C LYS A 697 17.32 8.18 -8.70
N MET A 698 17.85 7.15 -9.36
CA MET A 698 19.27 6.75 -9.32
C MET A 698 20.19 7.59 -10.22
N LYS A 699 19.69 8.65 -10.86
CA LYS A 699 20.42 9.51 -11.83
C LYS A 699 21.04 8.74 -13.01
N ARG A 700 20.50 7.58 -13.37
CA ARG A 700 20.91 6.78 -14.54
C ARG A 700 20.16 7.20 -15.81
N SER A 701 20.09 8.50 -16.05
CA SER A 701 19.35 9.19 -17.12
C SER A 701 19.39 8.53 -18.50
N LYS A 702 20.57 8.10 -18.96
CA LYS A 702 20.72 7.48 -20.30
C LYS A 702 20.08 6.09 -20.37
N LEU A 703 20.16 5.31 -19.29
CA LEU A 703 19.55 3.97 -19.19
C LEU A 703 18.03 4.08 -18.96
N ALA A 704 17.57 5.09 -18.22
CA ALA A 704 16.15 5.41 -18.14
C ALA A 704 15.55 5.71 -19.53
N LEU A 705 16.26 6.49 -20.36
CA LEU A 705 15.82 6.83 -21.71
C LEU A 705 15.82 5.63 -22.64
N SER A 706 16.84 4.76 -22.61
CA SER A 706 16.83 3.54 -23.43
C SER A 706 15.69 2.61 -23.02
N LYS A 707 15.49 2.37 -21.71
CA LYS A 707 14.41 1.51 -21.21
C LYS A 707 13.01 2.05 -21.50
N ALA A 708 12.82 3.37 -21.53
CA ALA A 708 11.57 3.97 -21.99
C ALA A 708 11.35 3.78 -23.51
N ILE A 709 12.40 3.85 -24.34
CA ILE A 709 12.30 3.58 -25.78
C ILE A 709 12.05 2.08 -26.04
N GLU A 710 12.73 1.20 -25.31
CA GLU A 710 12.60 -0.26 -25.38
C GLU A 710 11.18 -0.75 -25.00
N SER A 711 10.46 -0.02 -24.14
CA SER A 711 9.09 -0.37 -23.76
C SER A 711 8.04 -0.04 -24.82
N GLY A 712 8.37 0.85 -25.77
CA GLY A 712 7.43 1.39 -26.76
C GLY A 712 6.38 2.37 -26.20
N ASP A 713 6.40 2.66 -24.90
CA ASP A 713 5.46 3.58 -24.25
C ASP A 713 5.87 5.03 -24.46
N THR A 714 5.09 5.75 -25.28
CA THR A 714 5.37 7.16 -25.61
C THR A 714 5.22 8.10 -24.43
N ASP A 715 4.33 7.82 -23.46
CA ASP A 715 4.17 8.65 -22.26
C ASP A 715 5.35 8.47 -21.30
N LEU A 716 5.86 7.24 -21.21
CA LEU A 716 7.08 6.94 -20.47
C LEU A 716 8.32 7.62 -21.09
N VAL A 717 8.43 7.65 -22.42
CA VAL A 717 9.47 8.42 -23.12
C VAL A 717 9.32 9.92 -22.88
N TYR A 718 8.11 10.49 -22.98
CA TYR A 718 7.88 11.90 -22.68
C TYR A 718 8.23 12.23 -21.22
N THR A 719 7.87 11.37 -20.28
CA THR A 719 8.21 11.50 -18.85
C THR A 719 9.72 11.60 -18.63
N VAL A 720 10.51 10.71 -19.27
CA VAL A 720 11.98 10.83 -19.21
C VAL A 720 12.46 12.12 -19.87
N VAL A 721 12.04 12.40 -21.10
CA VAL A 721 12.56 13.55 -21.86
C VAL A 721 12.26 14.89 -21.17
N LEU A 722 11.06 15.06 -20.59
CA LEU A 722 10.70 16.25 -19.83
C LEU A 722 11.48 16.35 -18.50
N HIS A 723 11.75 15.23 -17.83
CA HIS A 723 12.63 15.22 -16.65
C HIS A 723 14.07 15.59 -17.01
N LEU A 724 14.63 15.02 -18.10
CA LEU A 724 15.98 15.35 -18.57
C LEU A 724 16.12 16.82 -18.99
N LYS A 725 15.06 17.43 -19.53
CA LYS A 725 15.03 18.86 -19.88
C LYS A 725 15.18 19.78 -18.66
N ASN A 726 14.70 19.35 -17.49
CA ASN A 726 14.73 20.13 -16.26
C ASN A 726 16.04 19.92 -15.47
N GLU A 727 16.62 18.70 -15.49
CA GLU A 727 17.87 18.39 -14.78
C GLU A 727 19.15 18.75 -15.59
N LEU A 728 19.11 18.66 -16.92
CA LEU A 728 20.30 18.87 -17.77
C LEU A 728 20.37 20.30 -18.32
N ASN A 729 21.59 20.83 -18.46
CA ASN A 729 21.79 22.03 -19.27
C ASN A 729 21.41 21.77 -20.74
N ARG A 730 20.99 22.83 -21.45
CA ARG A 730 20.45 22.77 -22.81
C ARG A 730 21.34 22.03 -23.83
N GLY A 731 22.66 22.19 -23.73
CA GLY A 731 23.61 21.51 -24.62
C GLY A 731 23.71 20.01 -24.33
N THR A 732 23.90 19.62 -23.06
CA THR A 732 23.94 18.21 -22.66
C THR A 732 22.61 17.49 -22.88
N PHE A 733 21.48 18.21 -22.76
CA PHE A 733 20.15 17.71 -23.12
C PHE A 733 20.06 17.34 -24.60
N PHE A 734 20.33 18.28 -25.51
CA PHE A 734 20.26 18.00 -26.96
C PHE A 734 21.28 16.95 -27.41
N MET A 735 22.52 16.99 -26.90
CA MET A 735 23.52 15.93 -27.15
C MET A 735 23.03 14.55 -26.67
N THR A 736 22.21 14.47 -25.63
CA THR A 736 21.63 13.19 -25.16
C THR A 736 20.49 12.73 -26.08
N LEU A 737 19.66 13.64 -26.59
CA LEU A 737 18.59 13.32 -27.55
C LEU A 737 19.11 12.96 -28.95
N GLN A 738 20.15 13.61 -29.46
CA GLN A 738 20.74 13.28 -30.77
C GLN A 738 21.28 11.84 -30.82
N ASN A 739 21.73 11.30 -29.69
CA ASN A 739 22.12 9.89 -29.56
C ASN A 739 20.92 8.91 -29.45
N GLN A 740 19.67 9.39 -29.48
CA GLN A 740 18.44 8.62 -29.30
C GLN A 740 17.33 9.12 -30.23
N PRO A 741 17.32 8.73 -31.53
CA PRO A 741 16.49 9.37 -32.56
C PRO A 741 14.98 9.26 -32.32
N VAL A 742 14.51 8.22 -31.62
CA VAL A 742 13.10 8.06 -31.21
C VAL A 742 12.68 9.10 -30.18
N ALA A 743 13.56 9.40 -29.21
CA ALA A 743 13.30 10.46 -28.23
C ALA A 743 13.36 11.85 -28.86
N LEU A 744 14.28 12.07 -29.81
CA LEU A 744 14.36 13.33 -30.55
C LEU A 744 13.15 13.58 -31.45
N SER A 745 12.61 12.56 -32.13
CA SER A 745 11.41 12.72 -32.97
C SER A 745 10.16 13.04 -32.15
N LEU A 746 9.95 12.34 -31.03
CA LEU A 746 8.89 12.65 -30.05
C LEU A 746 9.08 14.06 -29.45
N TYR A 747 10.30 14.45 -29.09
CA TYR A 747 10.56 15.79 -28.57
C TYR A 747 10.29 16.91 -29.60
N ARG A 748 10.64 16.70 -30.88
CA ARG A 748 10.26 17.60 -31.98
C ARG A 748 8.74 17.71 -32.12
N GLN A 749 8.01 16.60 -31.98
CA GLN A 749 6.53 16.59 -31.99
C GLN A 749 5.96 17.40 -30.82
N PHE A 750 6.47 17.22 -29.60
CA PHE A 750 6.10 18.04 -28.44
C PHE A 750 6.35 19.55 -28.70
N CYS A 751 7.54 19.90 -29.19
CA CYS A 751 7.89 21.31 -29.47
C CYS A 751 7.00 21.93 -30.55
N LYS A 752 6.52 21.16 -31.54
CA LYS A 752 5.58 21.64 -32.57
C LYS A 752 4.25 22.16 -31.99
N HIS A 753 3.82 21.61 -30.85
CA HIS A 753 2.60 22.04 -30.15
C HIS A 753 2.87 23.05 -29.03
N GLN A 754 3.94 22.89 -28.25
CA GLN A 754 4.20 23.67 -27.02
C GLN A 754 5.26 24.78 -27.20
N GLU A 755 6.32 24.54 -27.99
CA GLU A 755 7.54 25.37 -27.98
C GLU A 755 8.12 25.57 -29.39
N ARG A 756 7.50 26.49 -30.13
CA ARG A 756 7.88 26.78 -31.53
C ARG A 756 9.31 27.28 -31.70
N GLU A 757 9.80 28.18 -30.83
CA GLU A 757 11.19 28.64 -30.93
C GLU A 757 12.21 27.53 -30.58
N THR A 758 11.91 26.65 -29.63
CA THR A 758 12.75 25.47 -29.35
C THR A 758 12.83 24.52 -30.56
N LEU A 759 11.73 24.39 -31.32
CA LEU A 759 11.71 23.60 -32.57
C LEU A 759 12.56 24.25 -33.67
N LYS A 760 12.49 25.58 -33.81
CA LYS A 760 13.33 26.35 -34.74
C LYS A 760 14.81 26.21 -34.40
N ASP A 761 15.18 26.31 -33.13
CA ASP A 761 16.56 26.10 -32.67
C ASP A 761 17.07 24.69 -33.02
N LEU A 762 16.24 23.66 -32.83
CA LEU A 762 16.56 22.28 -33.24
C LEU A 762 16.80 22.16 -34.75
N TYR A 763 15.90 22.71 -35.59
CA TYR A 763 16.09 22.65 -37.04
C TYR A 763 17.33 23.42 -37.54
N ASN A 764 17.76 24.47 -36.82
CA ASN A 764 19.04 25.15 -37.09
C ASN A 764 20.25 24.32 -36.63
N GLN A 765 20.15 23.56 -35.54
CA GLN A 765 21.25 22.70 -35.04
C GLN A 765 21.44 21.43 -35.87
N ASP A 766 20.37 20.93 -36.49
CA ASP A 766 20.37 19.72 -37.31
C ASP A 766 20.49 20.03 -38.84
N ASP A 767 20.87 21.27 -39.21
CA ASP A 767 20.95 21.81 -40.60
C ASP A 767 19.71 21.50 -41.48
N ASN A 768 18.52 21.40 -40.86
CA ASN A 768 17.29 21.02 -41.54
C ASN A 768 16.59 22.25 -42.17
N HIS A 769 17.26 22.82 -43.16
CA HIS A 769 16.80 23.97 -43.94
C HIS A 769 15.40 23.77 -44.56
N GLN A 770 15.02 22.54 -44.90
CA GLN A 770 13.68 22.22 -45.41
C GLN A 770 12.58 22.51 -44.38
N GLU A 771 12.78 22.09 -43.13
CA GLU A 771 11.81 22.35 -42.07
C GLU A 771 11.94 23.76 -41.48
N LEU A 772 13.10 24.42 -41.58
CA LEU A 772 13.23 25.86 -41.32
C LEU A 772 12.39 26.69 -42.31
N GLY A 773 12.44 26.37 -43.60
CA GLY A 773 11.57 26.98 -44.60
C GLY A 773 10.08 26.77 -44.26
N ASN A 774 9.68 25.54 -43.96
CA ASN A 774 8.31 25.21 -43.55
C ASN A 774 7.87 25.98 -42.30
N PHE A 775 8.75 26.09 -41.29
CA PHE A 775 8.52 26.86 -40.07
C PHE A 775 8.33 28.35 -40.39
N HIS A 776 9.20 28.93 -41.21
CA HIS A 776 9.13 30.33 -41.58
C HIS A 776 7.86 30.66 -42.38
N VAL A 777 7.47 29.82 -43.35
CA VAL A 777 6.16 29.93 -44.02
C VAL A 777 5.02 29.92 -43.01
N HIS A 778 4.93 28.91 -42.13
CA HIS A 778 3.83 28.81 -41.14
C HIS A 778 3.80 29.99 -40.15
N SER A 779 4.97 30.47 -39.71
CA SER A 779 5.09 31.63 -38.84
C SER A 779 4.58 32.91 -39.51
N SER A 780 4.78 33.06 -40.82
CA SER A 780 4.37 34.25 -41.58
C SER A 780 2.85 34.48 -41.57
N TYR A 781 2.03 33.43 -41.52
CA TYR A 781 0.56 33.55 -41.42
C TYR A 781 0.08 33.91 -40.00
N SER A 782 0.98 33.98 -39.02
CA SER A 782 0.70 34.55 -37.69
C SER A 782 1.02 36.06 -37.61
N GLU A 783 1.68 36.62 -38.62
CA GLU A 783 2.04 38.05 -38.65
C GLU A 783 0.88 38.94 -39.10
N LYS A 784 0.68 40.05 -38.38
CA LYS A 784 -0.43 41.00 -38.62
C LYS A 784 -0.07 42.10 -39.63
N ARG A 785 1.21 42.22 -40.00
CA ARG A 785 1.71 43.24 -40.94
C ARG A 785 2.27 42.57 -42.19
N ILE A 786 1.92 43.11 -43.36
CA ILE A 786 2.35 42.57 -44.65
C ILE A 786 3.87 42.60 -44.78
N GLU A 787 4.52 43.65 -44.27
CA GLU A 787 5.98 43.79 -44.26
C GLU A 787 6.67 42.70 -43.43
N GLY A 788 6.17 42.44 -42.21
CA GLY A 788 6.70 41.39 -41.33
C GLY A 788 6.48 40.00 -41.91
N ARG A 789 5.29 39.75 -42.46
CA ARG A 789 4.93 38.51 -43.16
C ARG A 789 5.79 38.26 -44.40
N VAL A 790 6.05 39.30 -45.20
CA VAL A 790 6.97 39.25 -46.35
C VAL A 790 8.41 38.99 -45.91
N GLY A 791 8.87 39.59 -44.81
CA GLY A 791 10.18 39.29 -44.23
C GLY A 791 10.31 37.83 -43.76
N ALA A 792 9.29 37.30 -43.08
CA ALA A 792 9.24 35.89 -42.68
C ALA A 792 9.23 34.94 -43.88
N LEU A 793 8.51 35.27 -44.96
CA LEU A 793 8.52 34.51 -46.20
C LEU A 793 9.87 34.60 -46.94
N GLN A 794 10.57 35.74 -46.91
CA GLN A 794 11.91 35.86 -47.49
C GLN A 794 12.90 34.92 -46.77
N ASN A 795 12.86 34.89 -45.43
CA ASN A 795 13.67 33.92 -44.67
C ASN A 795 13.35 32.47 -45.08
N ALA A 796 12.08 32.15 -45.41
CA ALA A 796 11.73 30.82 -45.93
C ALA A 796 12.31 30.54 -47.32
N VAL A 797 12.33 31.52 -48.23
CA VAL A 797 12.99 31.40 -49.55
C VAL A 797 14.48 31.08 -49.38
N ASP A 798 15.16 31.85 -48.53
CA ASP A 798 16.60 31.71 -48.29
C ASP A 798 16.94 30.31 -47.71
N GLU A 799 16.13 29.80 -46.78
CA GLU A 799 16.26 28.44 -46.24
C GLU A 799 15.90 27.36 -47.29
N TYR A 800 14.83 27.52 -48.08
CA TYR A 800 14.52 26.55 -49.14
C TYR A 800 15.61 26.47 -50.22
N TYR A 801 16.33 27.56 -50.50
CA TYR A 801 17.51 27.51 -51.37
C TYR A 801 18.69 26.74 -50.74
N LYS A 802 18.97 26.91 -49.43
CA LYS A 802 19.94 26.07 -48.71
C LYS A 802 19.54 24.59 -48.72
N ALA A 803 18.25 24.31 -48.58
CA ALA A 803 17.65 22.98 -48.70
C ALA A 803 17.68 22.40 -50.13
N LYS A 804 18.08 23.19 -51.14
CA LYS A 804 18.03 22.86 -52.58
C LYS A 804 16.62 22.56 -53.10
N ASN A 805 15.58 23.02 -52.40
CA ASN A 805 14.19 22.86 -52.82
C ASN A 805 13.74 24.05 -53.68
N GLU A 806 14.17 24.05 -54.94
CA GLU A 806 13.81 25.11 -55.91
C GLU A 806 12.30 25.34 -56.04
N PHE A 807 11.49 24.29 -55.90
CA PHE A 807 10.03 24.42 -56.01
C PHE A 807 9.45 25.21 -54.84
N ALA A 808 9.81 24.86 -53.60
CA ALA A 808 9.34 25.56 -52.42
C ALA A 808 9.85 27.01 -52.36
N ALA A 809 11.11 27.24 -52.76
CA ALA A 809 11.66 28.59 -52.90
C ALA A 809 10.83 29.42 -53.90
N LYS A 810 10.72 28.99 -55.16
CA LYS A 810 10.00 29.72 -56.23
C LYS A 810 8.52 29.93 -55.93
N ALA A 811 7.85 28.94 -55.34
CA ALA A 811 6.45 29.07 -54.91
C ALA A 811 6.28 30.12 -53.79
N THR A 812 7.28 30.25 -52.91
CA THR A 812 7.29 31.26 -51.84
C THR A 812 7.63 32.65 -52.40
N GLU A 813 8.55 32.76 -53.36
CA GLU A 813 8.80 34.01 -54.12
C GLU A 813 7.55 34.51 -54.84
N ASP A 814 6.84 33.63 -55.55
CA ASP A 814 5.58 33.98 -56.20
C ASP A 814 4.50 34.37 -55.18
N GLN A 815 4.45 33.75 -54.00
CA GLN A 815 3.53 34.17 -52.93
C GLN A 815 3.90 35.56 -52.36
N ILE A 816 5.18 35.88 -52.18
CA ILE A 816 5.64 37.23 -51.78
C ILE A 816 5.23 38.27 -52.84
N LYS A 817 5.45 37.95 -54.12
CA LYS A 817 5.07 38.79 -55.26
C LYS A 817 3.56 39.01 -55.31
N LEU A 818 2.77 37.95 -55.09
CA LEU A 818 1.30 38.02 -55.07
C LEU A 818 0.80 38.89 -53.91
N LEU A 819 1.30 38.71 -52.68
CA LEU A 819 0.89 39.51 -51.53
C LEU A 819 1.20 41.00 -51.70
N ARG A 820 2.36 41.34 -52.28
CA ARG A 820 2.72 42.74 -52.62
C ARG A 820 1.77 43.33 -53.67
N LEU A 821 1.43 42.57 -54.70
CA LEU A 821 0.49 43.01 -55.75
C LEU A 821 -0.95 43.13 -55.21
N GLN A 822 -1.43 42.17 -54.41
CA GLN A 822 -2.75 42.20 -53.79
C GLN A 822 -2.93 43.40 -52.87
N ARG A 823 -1.90 43.77 -52.10
CA ARG A 823 -1.91 45.00 -51.31
C ARG A 823 -2.14 46.22 -52.19
N HIS A 824 -1.36 46.39 -53.25
CA HIS A 824 -1.51 47.53 -54.16
C HIS A 824 -2.85 47.52 -54.92
N LEU A 825 -3.41 46.34 -55.22
CA LEU A 825 -4.77 46.24 -55.79
C LEU A 825 -5.86 46.64 -54.78
N GLN A 826 -5.64 46.36 -53.49
CA GLN A 826 -6.52 46.78 -52.40
C GLN A 826 -6.39 48.28 -52.10
N GLU A 827 -5.19 48.85 -52.23
CA GLU A 827 -4.93 50.30 -52.17
C GLU A 827 -5.49 51.05 -53.40
N ASP A 828 -5.37 50.50 -54.61
CA ASP A 828 -5.87 51.06 -55.88
C ASP A 828 -7.41 51.10 -55.98
N PHE A 829 -8.11 50.09 -55.41
CA PHE A 829 -9.53 49.81 -55.70
C PHE A 829 -10.44 49.71 -54.47
N ASP A 830 -9.93 49.96 -53.26
CA ASP A 830 -10.66 49.88 -51.97
C ASP A 830 -11.47 48.58 -51.80
N LYS A 831 -10.85 47.44 -52.13
CA LYS A 831 -11.45 46.10 -52.12
C LYS A 831 -10.53 45.05 -51.52
N PRO A 832 -11.07 44.07 -50.77
CA PRO A 832 -10.25 43.01 -50.17
C PRO A 832 -9.73 42.03 -51.23
N TYR A 833 -8.50 42.27 -51.70
CA TYR A 833 -7.77 41.34 -52.57
C TYR A 833 -6.68 40.54 -51.84
N LEU A 834 -6.30 40.95 -50.62
CA LEU A 834 -5.29 40.25 -49.82
C LEU A 834 -5.73 38.82 -49.47
N ASP A 835 -4.77 37.88 -49.49
CA ASP A 835 -4.95 36.46 -49.13
C ASP A 835 -5.90 35.63 -50.02
N LEU A 836 -6.45 36.23 -51.09
CA LEU A 836 -7.04 35.46 -52.19
C LEU A 836 -5.99 34.57 -52.86
N SER A 837 -6.41 33.47 -53.49
CA SER A 837 -5.49 32.77 -54.40
C SER A 837 -5.23 33.61 -55.66
N LEU A 838 -4.16 33.31 -56.39
CA LEU A 838 -3.92 33.91 -57.71
C LEU A 838 -5.11 33.71 -58.67
N HIS A 839 -5.83 32.58 -58.55
CA HIS A 839 -7.01 32.29 -59.35
C HIS A 839 -8.15 33.26 -59.03
N ASP A 840 -8.43 33.46 -57.74
CA ASP A 840 -9.56 34.27 -57.27
C ASP A 840 -9.25 35.77 -57.42
N THR A 841 -7.99 36.16 -57.26
CA THR A 841 -7.50 37.53 -57.55
C THR A 841 -7.77 37.90 -59.02
N VAL A 842 -7.37 37.04 -59.96
CA VAL A 842 -7.59 37.27 -61.40
C VAL A 842 -9.08 37.17 -61.77
N TYR A 843 -9.84 36.30 -61.10
CA TYR A 843 -11.28 36.14 -61.30
C TYR A 843 -12.06 37.38 -60.84
N ASN A 844 -11.81 37.87 -59.63
CA ASN A 844 -12.45 39.07 -59.09
C ASN A 844 -12.09 40.31 -59.92
N LEU A 845 -10.82 40.50 -60.31
CA LEU A 845 -10.43 41.59 -61.21
C LEU A 845 -11.16 41.56 -62.57
N ILE A 846 -11.61 40.39 -63.05
CA ILE A 846 -12.43 40.29 -64.27
C ILE A 846 -13.91 40.56 -63.98
N LEU A 847 -14.45 40.14 -62.83
CA LEU A 847 -15.79 40.55 -62.38
C LEU A 847 -15.90 42.08 -62.20
N ASP A 848 -14.86 42.70 -61.64
CA ASP A 848 -14.78 44.15 -61.42
C ASP A 848 -14.58 44.93 -62.73
N GLY A 849 -14.03 44.30 -63.77
CA GLY A 849 -13.81 44.89 -65.10
C GLY A 849 -12.38 45.38 -65.37
N HIS A 850 -11.46 45.15 -64.44
CA HIS A 850 -10.04 45.51 -64.53
C HIS A 850 -9.24 44.52 -65.42
N HIS A 851 -9.78 44.21 -66.61
CA HIS A 851 -9.27 43.17 -67.51
C HIS A 851 -7.79 43.34 -67.88
N LYS A 852 -7.28 44.57 -67.94
CA LYS A 852 -5.86 44.87 -68.18
C LYS A 852 -4.95 44.41 -67.01
N ARG A 853 -5.35 44.65 -65.75
CA ARG A 853 -4.65 44.14 -64.55
C ARG A 853 -4.73 42.61 -64.47
N ALA A 854 -5.89 42.03 -64.79
CA ALA A 854 -6.07 40.59 -64.82
C ALA A 854 -5.21 39.89 -65.90
N GLU A 855 -5.05 40.51 -67.08
CA GLU A 855 -4.15 40.00 -68.12
C GLU A 855 -2.67 40.22 -67.79
N GLN A 856 -2.32 41.30 -67.10
CA GLN A 856 -0.99 41.49 -66.54
C GLN A 856 -0.63 40.34 -65.58
N LEU A 857 -1.47 40.03 -64.59
CA LEU A 857 -1.23 38.92 -63.65
C LEU A 857 -1.10 37.55 -64.36
N TYR A 858 -1.90 37.29 -65.40
CA TYR A 858 -1.79 36.08 -66.21
C TYR A 858 -0.40 35.91 -66.84
N ARG A 859 0.19 37.01 -67.35
CA ARG A 859 1.55 37.02 -67.92
C ARG A 859 2.61 36.94 -66.82
N ASP A 860 2.48 37.77 -65.78
CA ASP A 860 3.47 37.94 -64.71
C ASP A 860 3.65 36.66 -63.87
N PHE A 861 2.60 35.86 -63.71
CA PHE A 861 2.63 34.55 -63.02
C PHE A 861 2.54 33.34 -63.97
N LYS A 862 2.62 33.57 -65.30
CA LYS A 862 2.64 32.51 -66.33
C LYS A 862 1.50 31.49 -66.19
N ILE A 863 0.29 31.96 -65.83
CA ILE A 863 -0.87 31.09 -65.58
C ILE A 863 -1.16 30.28 -66.86
N PRO A 864 -1.22 28.94 -66.82
CA PRO A 864 -1.38 28.13 -68.03
C PRO A 864 -2.61 28.54 -68.84
N ASP A 865 -2.43 28.74 -70.15
CA ASP A 865 -3.46 29.26 -71.06
C ASP A 865 -4.82 28.57 -70.88
N LYS A 866 -4.84 27.24 -70.76
CA LYS A 866 -6.09 26.49 -70.53
C LYS A 866 -6.82 26.90 -69.24
N ARG A 867 -6.10 27.18 -68.14
CA ARG A 867 -6.68 27.65 -66.87
C ARG A 867 -7.14 29.11 -66.98
N TYR A 868 -6.34 29.99 -67.59
CA TYR A 868 -6.72 31.40 -67.76
C TYR A 868 -7.93 31.58 -68.68
N TRP A 869 -8.02 30.81 -69.77
CA TRP A 869 -9.19 30.87 -70.67
C TRP A 869 -10.47 30.41 -69.97
N TRP A 870 -10.45 29.28 -69.25
CA TRP A 870 -11.60 28.84 -68.43
C TRP A 870 -11.99 29.88 -67.36
N LEU A 871 -11.01 30.44 -66.66
CA LEU A 871 -11.20 31.49 -65.65
C LEU A 871 -11.89 32.71 -66.27
N LYS A 872 -11.33 33.26 -67.36
CA LYS A 872 -11.81 34.49 -68.00
C LYS A 872 -13.21 34.35 -68.58
N ILE A 873 -13.54 33.25 -69.26
CA ILE A 873 -14.92 33.06 -69.74
C ILE A 873 -15.91 32.84 -68.60
N SER A 874 -15.50 32.19 -67.51
CA SER A 874 -16.35 32.03 -66.33
C SER A 874 -16.63 33.37 -65.64
N ALA A 875 -15.61 34.20 -65.43
CA ALA A 875 -15.77 35.52 -64.85
C ALA A 875 -16.62 36.45 -65.73
N LEU A 876 -16.35 36.52 -67.04
CA LEU A 876 -17.12 37.34 -67.98
C LEU A 876 -18.61 36.93 -68.02
N ALA A 877 -18.92 35.63 -68.00
CA ALA A 877 -20.31 35.15 -67.95
C ALA A 877 -21.01 35.47 -66.63
N ASN A 878 -20.32 35.38 -65.49
CA ASN A 878 -20.89 35.74 -64.18
C ASN A 878 -21.13 37.27 -64.07
N ARG A 879 -20.29 38.08 -64.71
CA ARG A 879 -20.46 39.54 -64.86
C ARG A 879 -21.55 39.92 -65.87
N GLY A 880 -21.88 39.01 -66.81
CA GLY A 880 -22.77 39.29 -67.95
C GLY A 880 -22.09 40.06 -69.09
N ASP A 881 -20.76 40.12 -69.11
CA ASP A 881 -19.95 40.90 -70.05
C ASP A 881 -19.70 40.13 -71.36
N TRP A 882 -20.79 39.97 -72.13
CA TRP A 882 -20.82 39.17 -73.34
C TRP A 882 -20.03 39.80 -74.50
N GLU A 883 -19.89 41.13 -74.53
CA GLU A 883 -19.09 41.81 -75.55
C GLU A 883 -17.59 41.52 -75.40
N GLU A 884 -17.04 41.62 -74.18
CA GLU A 884 -15.64 41.25 -73.95
C GLU A 884 -15.44 39.73 -74.08
N MET A 885 -16.46 38.90 -73.85
CA MET A 885 -16.39 37.48 -74.20
C MET A 885 -16.27 37.27 -75.71
N GLU A 886 -17.06 37.96 -76.54
CA GLU A 886 -16.99 37.83 -77.99
C GLU A 886 -15.63 38.31 -78.52
N LYS A 887 -15.15 39.47 -78.05
CA LYS A 887 -13.81 40.01 -78.38
C LYS A 887 -12.71 39.03 -77.96
N PHE A 888 -12.76 38.51 -76.73
CA PHE A 888 -11.79 37.52 -76.24
C PHE A 888 -11.81 36.24 -77.08
N SER A 889 -13.00 35.75 -77.48
CA SER A 889 -13.12 34.57 -78.35
C SER A 889 -12.43 34.74 -79.71
N LYS A 890 -12.30 35.98 -80.21
CA LYS A 890 -11.68 36.31 -81.51
C LYS A 890 -10.17 36.58 -81.38
N SER A 891 -9.67 36.86 -80.18
CA SER A 891 -8.29 37.30 -79.93
C SER A 891 -7.21 36.30 -80.35
N LYS A 892 -7.40 35.01 -80.06
CA LYS A 892 -6.54 33.87 -80.45
C LYS A 892 -7.38 32.60 -80.59
N LYS A 893 -6.82 31.54 -81.17
CA LYS A 893 -7.46 30.21 -81.21
C LYS A 893 -7.59 29.64 -79.78
N SER A 894 -8.81 29.39 -79.32
CA SER A 894 -9.05 28.89 -77.95
C SER A 894 -8.31 27.58 -77.65
N PRO A 895 -7.48 27.53 -76.59
CA PRO A 895 -6.74 26.34 -76.16
C PRO A 895 -7.63 25.31 -75.43
N ILE A 896 -8.87 25.68 -75.12
CA ILE A 896 -9.90 24.84 -74.50
C ILE A 896 -11.03 24.48 -75.49
N GLY A 897 -10.88 24.85 -76.77
CA GLY A 897 -11.95 24.77 -77.77
C GLY A 897 -13.07 25.80 -77.54
N TYR A 898 -14.14 25.69 -78.32
CA TYR A 898 -15.28 26.63 -78.24
C TYR A 898 -16.53 26.01 -77.59
N LEU A 899 -16.54 24.70 -77.30
CA LEU A 899 -17.63 24.06 -76.56
C LEU A 899 -17.79 24.67 -75.13
N PRO A 900 -16.71 24.98 -74.38
CA PRO A 900 -16.83 25.70 -73.11
C PRO A 900 -17.55 27.05 -73.20
N PHE A 901 -17.34 27.81 -74.28
CA PHE A 901 -18.02 29.08 -74.51
C PHE A 901 -19.53 28.86 -74.75
N VAL A 902 -19.91 27.80 -75.48
CA VAL A 902 -21.32 27.39 -75.66
C VAL A 902 -21.94 26.99 -74.33
N GLU A 903 -21.30 26.08 -73.59
CA GLU A 903 -21.80 25.53 -72.33
C GLU A 903 -22.00 26.61 -71.25
N ILE A 904 -21.05 27.54 -71.13
CA ILE A 904 -21.16 28.66 -70.17
C ILE A 904 -22.20 29.70 -70.63
N SER A 905 -22.27 30.05 -71.92
CA SER A 905 -23.28 30.98 -72.42
C SER A 905 -24.70 30.43 -72.23
N VAL A 906 -24.92 29.13 -72.45
CA VAL A 906 -26.20 28.45 -72.19
C VAL A 906 -26.51 28.37 -70.69
N LYS A 907 -25.50 28.08 -69.84
CA LYS A 907 -25.66 28.05 -68.37
C LYS A 907 -26.15 29.37 -67.80
N HIS A 908 -25.68 30.50 -68.33
CA HIS A 908 -26.12 31.85 -67.95
C HIS A 908 -27.24 32.38 -68.88
N HIS A 909 -28.04 31.46 -69.43
CA HIS A 909 -29.24 31.68 -70.25
C HIS A 909 -29.07 32.47 -71.57
N ASN A 910 -27.89 32.99 -71.89
CA ASN A 910 -27.61 33.70 -73.14
C ASN A 910 -27.41 32.74 -74.34
N ARG A 911 -28.53 32.19 -74.83
CA ARG A 911 -28.56 31.33 -76.03
C ARG A 911 -28.19 32.09 -77.33
N TYR A 912 -28.32 33.42 -77.38
CA TYR A 912 -27.93 34.21 -78.55
C TYR A 912 -26.40 34.22 -78.71
N GLU A 913 -25.69 34.48 -77.61
CA GLU A 913 -24.24 34.46 -77.57
C GLU A 913 -23.69 33.04 -77.83
N ALA A 914 -24.34 32.01 -77.27
CA ALA A 914 -24.00 30.61 -77.52
C ALA A 914 -24.05 30.21 -79.02
N LYS A 915 -24.96 30.79 -79.82
CA LYS A 915 -25.04 30.55 -81.28
C LYS A 915 -23.77 30.99 -82.02
N LYS A 916 -23.08 32.04 -81.56
CA LYS A 916 -21.84 32.54 -82.18
C LYS A 916 -20.67 31.54 -82.06
N TYR A 917 -20.73 30.64 -81.09
CA TYR A 917 -19.66 29.68 -80.80
C TYR A 917 -19.91 28.27 -81.35
N ALA A 918 -21.17 27.82 -81.46
CA ALA A 918 -21.48 26.46 -81.89
C ALA A 918 -20.86 26.03 -83.25
N PRO A 919 -20.82 26.87 -84.31
CA PRO A 919 -20.15 26.51 -85.57
C PRO A 919 -18.63 26.34 -85.43
N ARG A 920 -18.01 27.03 -84.44
CA ARG A 920 -16.56 27.05 -84.20
C ARG A 920 -16.07 25.83 -83.40
N VAL A 921 -16.98 25.02 -82.87
CA VAL A 921 -16.68 23.76 -82.17
C VAL A 921 -16.13 22.72 -83.16
N THR A 922 -15.25 21.83 -82.69
CA THR A 922 -14.69 20.72 -83.48
C THR A 922 -15.79 19.79 -84.00
N PRO A 923 -15.63 19.14 -85.18
CA PRO A 923 -16.68 18.35 -85.81
C PRO A 923 -17.32 17.31 -84.87
N GLU A 924 -16.50 16.55 -84.13
CA GLU A 924 -16.93 15.54 -83.14
C GLU A 924 -17.90 16.08 -82.09
N GLN A 925 -17.69 17.33 -81.63
CA GLN A 925 -18.44 17.95 -80.54
C GLN A 925 -19.52 18.91 -81.04
N ARG A 926 -19.59 19.16 -82.36
CA ARG A 926 -20.48 20.16 -82.97
C ARG A 926 -21.95 19.81 -82.83
N VAL A 927 -22.31 18.52 -82.88
CA VAL A 927 -23.68 18.04 -82.63
C VAL A 927 -24.12 18.39 -81.21
N LYS A 928 -23.27 18.10 -80.20
CA LYS A 928 -23.53 18.46 -78.79
C LYS A 928 -23.73 19.97 -78.63
N ALA A 929 -22.91 20.78 -79.30
CA ALA A 929 -23.03 22.24 -79.26
C ALA A 929 -24.36 22.76 -79.82
N PHE A 930 -24.80 22.29 -81.00
CA PHE A 930 -26.09 22.71 -81.58
C PHE A 930 -27.30 22.24 -80.78
N VAL A 931 -27.22 21.06 -80.15
CA VAL A 931 -28.26 20.56 -79.22
C VAL A 931 -28.37 21.45 -77.99
N LEU A 932 -27.25 21.80 -77.33
CA LEU A 932 -27.22 22.70 -76.16
C LEU A 932 -27.78 24.09 -76.46
N VAL A 933 -27.59 24.58 -77.69
CA VAL A 933 -28.10 25.88 -78.17
C VAL A 933 -29.58 25.83 -78.55
N GLY A 934 -30.14 24.64 -78.78
CA GLY A 934 -31.54 24.44 -79.20
C GLY A 934 -31.78 24.62 -80.71
N CYS A 935 -30.75 24.42 -81.55
CA CYS A 935 -30.84 24.57 -83.01
C CYS A 935 -30.62 23.24 -83.75
N VAL A 936 -31.49 22.26 -83.47
CA VAL A 936 -31.43 20.90 -84.02
C VAL A 936 -31.46 20.89 -85.55
N SER A 937 -32.23 21.79 -86.18
CA SER A 937 -32.35 21.94 -87.64
C SER A 937 -31.09 22.46 -88.36
N SER A 938 -30.00 22.73 -87.63
CA SER A 938 -28.72 23.22 -88.19
C SER A 938 -27.54 22.27 -87.98
N ALA A 939 -27.77 21.07 -87.45
CA ALA A 939 -26.75 20.03 -87.36
C ALA A 939 -26.64 19.25 -88.70
N PRO A 940 -25.46 19.17 -89.33
CA PRO A 940 -25.29 18.36 -90.54
C PRO A 940 -25.43 16.86 -90.23
N ALA A 941 -26.07 16.12 -91.14
CA ALA A 941 -26.31 14.69 -90.97
C ALA A 941 -25.01 13.85 -91.03
N PRO A 942 -24.87 12.80 -90.21
CA PRO A 942 -23.70 11.91 -90.23
C PRO A 942 -23.80 10.93 -91.41
N GLY A 943 -23.45 11.41 -92.62
CA GLY A 943 -23.62 10.64 -93.86
C GLY A 943 -22.53 10.79 -94.92
N GLN A 944 -21.37 11.38 -94.59
CA GLN A 944 -20.22 11.52 -95.52
C GLN A 944 -18.86 11.33 -94.82
N LEU A 945 -18.57 10.09 -94.40
CA LEU A 945 -17.22 9.55 -94.28
C LEU A 945 -17.26 8.10 -94.79
N GLY A 946 -16.24 7.69 -95.55
CA GLY A 946 -16.23 6.45 -96.32
C GLY A 946 -16.00 5.17 -95.52
N GLU A 947 -16.31 4.03 -96.14
CA GLU A 947 -16.17 2.69 -95.57
C GLU A 947 -14.70 2.27 -95.38
N CYS A 948 -14.41 1.54 -94.30
CA CYS A 948 -13.31 0.57 -94.27
C CYS A 948 -13.44 -0.39 -93.07
N GLY A 949 -13.24 -1.69 -93.32
CA GLY A 949 -12.76 -2.69 -92.33
C GLY A 949 -13.66 -2.97 -91.12
N GLY A 950 -14.62 -3.89 -91.27
CA GLY A 950 -15.50 -4.29 -90.17
C GLY A 950 -14.94 -5.35 -89.21
N SER A 951 -15.68 -5.60 -88.14
CA SER A 951 -15.80 -6.90 -87.48
C SER A 951 -17.13 -6.96 -86.73
N SER A 952 -17.81 -8.11 -86.74
CA SER A 952 -19.16 -8.28 -86.17
C SER A 952 -19.14 -8.27 -84.65
N GLY A 953 -19.98 -7.41 -84.05
CA GLY A 953 -20.20 -7.34 -82.61
C GLY A 953 -21.64 -7.66 -82.20
N CYS A 954 -21.79 -8.13 -80.97
CA CYS A 954 -23.03 -8.16 -80.18
C CYS A 954 -24.20 -9.04 -80.66
N VAL A 955 -24.21 -10.29 -80.18
CA VAL A 955 -25.42 -10.88 -79.57
C VAL A 955 -25.06 -11.23 -78.13
N GLY A 956 -25.83 -10.73 -77.16
CA GLY A 956 -25.59 -10.96 -75.73
C GLY A 956 -25.98 -9.77 -74.84
N GLN A 957 -27.10 -9.90 -74.15
CA GLN A 957 -27.43 -9.10 -72.94
C GLN A 957 -26.53 -9.61 -71.79
N ASP A 958 -26.11 -8.85 -70.78
CA ASP A 958 -26.90 -7.92 -69.95
C ASP A 958 -25.99 -6.98 -69.10
N ARG A 959 -26.57 -6.32 -68.08
CA ARG A 959 -25.98 -5.24 -67.23
C ARG A 959 -24.79 -5.66 -66.36
N PRO A 960 -23.86 -4.72 -66.06
CA PRO A 960 -23.94 -3.99 -64.78
C PRO A 960 -23.98 -2.46 -65.00
N GLN A 961 -24.83 -1.67 -64.34
CA GLN A 961 -24.85 -1.28 -62.92
C GLN A 961 -23.62 -0.48 -62.43
N GLU A 962 -23.93 0.74 -61.98
CA GLU A 962 -23.07 1.85 -61.55
C GLU A 962 -21.72 1.53 -60.87
N GLN A 963 -20.64 2.08 -61.41
CA GLN A 963 -19.56 2.64 -60.59
C GLN A 963 -19.28 4.10 -60.97
N LYS A 964 -19.40 4.99 -59.98
CA LYS A 964 -19.27 6.45 -60.14
C LYS A 964 -17.79 6.87 -60.12
N LEU A 965 -17.13 6.77 -61.28
CA LEU A 965 -15.83 7.41 -61.51
C LEU A 965 -15.99 8.93 -61.61
N VAL A 966 -16.03 9.61 -60.46
CA VAL A 966 -15.97 11.07 -60.36
C VAL A 966 -14.51 11.51 -60.25
N PRO A 967 -13.95 12.23 -61.23
CA PRO A 967 -12.64 12.86 -61.07
C PRO A 967 -12.75 13.97 -60.02
N ARG A 968 -12.15 13.78 -58.85
CA ARG A 968 -12.04 14.82 -57.82
C ARG A 968 -11.11 15.94 -58.32
N ALA A 969 -11.67 16.92 -59.01
CA ALA A 969 -11.06 18.23 -59.14
C ALA A 969 -10.99 18.86 -57.74
N ALA A 970 -9.78 18.90 -57.15
CA ALA A 970 -9.56 19.47 -55.84
C ALA A 970 -9.73 21.01 -55.90
N TRP A 971 -10.93 21.48 -55.57
CA TRP A 971 -11.13 22.85 -55.11
C TRP A 971 -10.77 22.89 -53.63
N LEU A 972 -9.61 23.48 -53.34
CA LEU A 972 -9.25 23.89 -51.98
C LEU A 972 -9.91 25.26 -51.74
N GLY A 973 -10.93 25.25 -50.87
CA GLY A 973 -11.42 26.38 -50.12
C GLY A 973 -11.49 25.97 -48.64
N PRO A 974 -11.55 26.92 -47.70
CA PRO A 974 -11.54 26.66 -46.26
C PRO A 974 -12.79 25.90 -45.76
#